data_AF-A0A5M3XHV7-F1
#
_entry.id   AF-A0A5M3XHV7-F1
#
_cell.length_a   1.000
_cell.length_b   1.000
_cell.length_c   1.000
_cell.angle_alpha   90.00
_cell.angle_beta   90.00
_cell.angle_gamma   90.00
#
_symmetry.space_group_name_H-M   'P 1'
#
loop_
_entity.id
_entity.type
_entity.pdbx_description
1 polymer ?
#
loop_
_entity_poly.entity_id
_entity_poly.type
_entity_poly.pdbx_seq_one_letter_code
_entity_poly.pdbx_strand_id
1 'polypeptide(L)'
;MKRISAALLLVAGLIVAGPPASAAQTIGFPTFSGPAIPAAPGNSMQAIYDAESGGTDFWMDRLLARPGNDPAGTWLMTRGRAVFMKTHNPGTLGFGGQVAYWESISNNNAFTVAITPGTFTEQVGSRWQAPSHWRSVHTSGSITVNQTKFITENNVAVANLSITNNGSSSSTLQLRATSPYATSGSGNTLTGQVNAYNNLTTILPRLTGDGFTVTSGGLNRSVTVAPGATVTAKVVMGFVTNEIPESLTEFNAYAGYSNATAFATHVRAYNLWWAQNLPYIDVPEPAIKKNIYYRWWLMRFNNLDADIPGQTFQFPTSTEGVLGYNNAIALTQPMHIDDLKYLRNPIYAYGDWLSVGQISKNGRFLDNPGDPENWSNSYTQYIAEAAWKSYQIHGGQPAIAGNLARYAEQDVKGQLAFYDHDNNKLIEYDWGALTGNDADAVSFHWKPGNMDRAESAYQYSGALAAAQAYEAIGNTAKGTEMRTLATQIQNAIVNVLWNPNRQLFEHRLKSTNEWVPWKEINNYYPFAVGAIPNTATYREALRLYDSPAQYPIFPYYTANQVDKAAAAAAGNPGSNNFSTINSTVQFRLYSSVLRNYPNAWMSATDYKKLLYWNAWAQYVGGNTQWPDANEFWADWNGSSINYRSWIHHNILGSSNWTVIEDVAGLRPRSDAKVELSPINIGWTHFTVNNLRYRNTDLTIVWDDPADGITRYPGVPQGYSIFLNGTRVATVNSLVPFTWDAATGAVTTSGTVAFNQAFPSLQTPTQVSQSSPRMVDMLAKAGVDLTANLTNLAAGATATASSTASGSNVAGAIDGFPTNEPFWGGNTSASDWYEVNFGAARTFNEVRVHFKDSRPANATYRAPASYNIQYLNGSTWTNVPGQNKTPAAPRANYNLVQFPAISAQRVRIVTTNASGSRSGLTEVKIFNRGGVVQPPSNLAQIATPTASFTSSWESVAAVNDGIQPPSSNDTVNPRWGCWPNTGEQWVDLTWPSAQTLNRAEVYFFDDEQGIDMPASWKLQSWNGSAYVDVPGASGYTLTKNAFNNVTFTATSTTRLRVLLTGNGSNSVGLLEVRAYAP
;
A
#
# COMPACT_ATOMS: atom_id res chain seq x y z
N MET A 1 -17.60 -93.68 14.07
CA MET A 1 -16.63 -94.16 15.09
C MET A 1 -15.55 -93.10 15.28
N LYS A 2 -15.24 -92.80 16.54
CA LYS A 2 -14.28 -91.80 17.04
C LYS A 2 -12.83 -92.15 16.68
N ARG A 3 -11.95 -91.15 16.44
CA ARG A 3 -10.83 -90.76 17.35
C ARG A 3 -9.77 -89.80 16.70
N ILE A 4 -9.56 -88.68 17.42
CA ILE A 4 -8.31 -87.95 17.72
C ILE A 4 -7.60 -87.14 16.62
N SER A 5 -7.65 -85.81 16.75
CA SER A 5 -6.47 -84.94 16.94
C SER A 5 -6.89 -83.58 17.50
N ALA A 6 -6.13 -83.11 18.51
CA ALA A 6 -6.32 -81.86 19.22
C ALA A 6 -5.72 -80.67 18.44
N ALA A 7 -6.16 -79.46 18.84
CA ALA A 7 -5.67 -78.13 18.46
C ALA A 7 -6.10 -77.58 17.09
N LEU A 8 -7.22 -76.85 17.06
CA LEU A 8 -7.39 -75.61 16.28
C LEU A 8 -8.75 -74.98 16.60
N LEU A 9 -8.79 -74.19 17.66
CA LEU A 9 -9.89 -73.29 18.00
C LEU A 9 -9.25 -72.08 18.70
N LEU A 10 -8.78 -71.10 17.92
CA LEU A 10 -8.73 -69.68 18.29
C LEU A 10 -8.21 -68.85 17.09
N VAL A 11 -8.89 -67.72 16.85
CA VAL A 11 -8.48 -66.56 16.03
C VAL A 11 -8.59 -66.69 14.49
N ALA A 12 -9.81 -66.46 13.98
CA ALA A 12 -10.00 -65.76 12.72
C ALA A 12 -10.54 -64.36 13.05
N GLY A 13 -9.67 -63.50 13.57
CA GLY A 13 -9.92 -62.08 13.81
C GLY A 13 -9.27 -61.25 12.70
N LEU A 14 -10.10 -60.47 12.01
CA LEU A 14 -9.81 -59.22 11.30
C LEU A 14 -8.34 -58.76 11.35
N ILE A 15 -7.59 -58.98 10.27
CA ILE A 15 -6.41 -58.16 9.97
C ILE A 15 -6.89 -57.09 8.99
N VAL A 16 -7.46 -56.02 9.55
CA VAL A 16 -7.42 -54.71 8.87
C VAL A 16 -5.95 -54.30 8.89
N ALA A 17 -5.30 -54.22 7.73
CA ALA A 17 -3.98 -53.64 7.63
C ALA A 17 -4.09 -52.18 8.10
N GLY A 18 -3.62 -51.90 9.33
CA GLY A 18 -3.47 -50.54 9.82
C GLY A 18 -2.52 -49.78 8.90
N PRO A 19 -2.69 -48.46 8.73
CA PRO A 19 -1.72 -47.66 8.00
C PRO A 19 -0.33 -47.86 8.63
N PRO A 20 0.75 -47.90 7.82
CA PRO A 20 2.11 -48.02 8.34
C PRO A 20 2.37 -46.90 9.35
N ALA A 21 2.92 -47.26 10.52
CA ALA A 21 3.25 -46.29 11.55
C ALA A 21 4.29 -45.30 11.01
N SER A 22 3.91 -44.03 10.86
CA SER A 22 4.86 -42.95 10.54
C SER A 22 5.64 -42.55 11.80
N ALA A 23 6.89 -42.11 11.63
CA ALA A 23 7.64 -41.54 12.73
C ALA A 23 7.07 -40.14 13.02
N ALA A 24 6.23 -40.02 14.04
CA ALA A 24 5.57 -38.75 14.35
C ALA A 24 6.58 -37.66 14.74
N GLN A 25 6.36 -36.42 14.27
CA GLN A 25 7.01 -35.22 14.80
C GLN A 25 6.85 -35.23 16.34
N THR A 26 7.97 -35.29 17.08
CA THR A 26 7.97 -35.56 18.52
C THR A 26 7.49 -34.38 19.36
N ILE A 27 7.53 -33.16 18.81
CA ILE A 27 6.97 -31.98 19.48
C ILE A 27 5.45 -32.07 19.53
N GLY A 28 4.90 -31.82 20.73
CA GLY A 28 3.45 -31.74 20.96
C GLY A 28 2.85 -30.44 20.43
N PHE A 29 1.57 -30.20 20.76
CA PHE A 29 0.96 -28.88 20.59
C PHE A 29 1.47 -27.91 21.67
N PRO A 30 1.62 -26.61 21.37
CA PRO A 30 1.96 -25.63 22.37
C PRO A 30 0.80 -25.42 23.35
N THR A 31 1.11 -24.89 24.54
CA THR A 31 0.11 -24.42 25.50
C THR A 31 0.05 -22.89 25.47
N PHE A 32 -1.15 -22.35 25.27
CA PHE A 32 -1.41 -20.91 25.36
C PHE A 32 -1.82 -20.54 26.79
N SER A 33 -1.40 -19.36 27.25
CA SER A 33 -1.78 -18.79 28.54
C SER A 33 -2.38 -17.38 28.35
N GLY A 34 -2.75 -16.72 29.44
CA GLY A 34 -3.29 -15.36 29.42
C GLY A 34 -4.80 -15.28 29.68
N PRO A 35 -5.40 -14.08 29.58
CA PRO A 35 -6.80 -13.85 29.86
C PRO A 35 -7.70 -14.49 28.80
N ALA A 36 -8.98 -14.67 29.15
CA ALA A 36 -9.99 -15.11 28.20
C ALA A 36 -10.11 -14.14 27.02
N ILE A 37 -10.24 -14.68 25.81
CA ILE A 37 -10.40 -13.90 24.59
C ILE A 37 -11.82 -13.33 24.53
N PRO A 38 -12.02 -12.01 24.35
CA PRO A 38 -13.35 -11.41 24.30
C PRO A 38 -14.20 -12.01 23.17
N ALA A 39 -15.42 -12.43 23.50
CA ALA A 39 -16.39 -12.89 22.51
C ALA A 39 -16.82 -11.74 21.59
N ALA A 40 -17.01 -12.05 20.31
CA ALA A 40 -17.57 -11.12 19.35
C ALA A 40 -19.09 -10.96 19.59
N PRO A 41 -19.65 -9.74 19.54
CA PRO A 41 -21.09 -9.52 19.69
C PRO A 41 -21.91 -9.89 18.43
N GLY A 42 -21.25 -10.38 17.37
CA GLY A 42 -21.88 -10.73 16.10
C GLY A 42 -21.07 -11.75 15.31
N ASN A 43 -21.61 -12.19 14.17
CA ASN A 43 -21.04 -13.24 13.31
C ASN A 43 -20.47 -12.71 11.98
N SER A 44 -20.38 -11.38 11.83
CA SER A 44 -19.68 -10.71 10.73
C SER A 44 -19.01 -9.44 11.25
N MET A 45 -17.97 -8.97 10.56
CA MET A 45 -17.25 -7.75 11.00
C MET A 45 -18.15 -6.51 10.99
N GLN A 46 -19.09 -6.42 10.03
CA GLN A 46 -20.07 -5.35 9.97
C GLN A 46 -21.07 -5.43 11.13
N ALA A 47 -21.63 -6.61 11.42
CA ALA A 47 -22.57 -6.77 12.52
C ALA A 47 -21.93 -6.48 13.89
N ILE A 48 -20.65 -6.86 14.06
CA ILE A 48 -19.86 -6.52 15.25
C ILE A 48 -19.74 -5.00 15.41
N TYR A 49 -19.37 -4.30 14.34
CA TYR A 49 -19.27 -2.85 14.34
C TYR A 49 -20.61 -2.17 14.63
N ASP A 50 -21.67 -2.57 13.93
CA ASP A 50 -23.00 -1.94 14.05
C ASP A 50 -23.53 -2.03 15.48
N ALA A 51 -23.36 -3.18 16.14
CA ALA A 51 -23.75 -3.40 17.53
C ALA A 51 -23.07 -2.45 18.54
N GLU A 52 -21.90 -1.91 18.18
CA GLU A 52 -21.05 -1.11 19.06
C GLU A 52 -20.91 0.34 18.60
N SER A 53 -21.34 0.65 17.36
CA SER A 53 -21.16 1.93 16.68
C SER A 53 -21.77 3.13 17.42
N GLY A 54 -22.78 2.89 18.27
CA GLY A 54 -23.36 3.90 19.17
C GLY A 54 -22.39 4.38 20.25
N GLY A 55 -21.38 3.58 20.61
CA GLY A 55 -20.40 3.87 21.67
C GLY A 55 -19.00 4.20 21.14
N THR A 56 -18.01 3.96 22.00
CA THR A 56 -16.56 4.15 21.73
C THR A 56 -15.71 2.96 22.19
N ASP A 57 -16.36 1.83 22.51
CA ASP A 57 -15.71 0.61 22.97
C ASP A 57 -15.98 -0.51 21.96
N PHE A 58 -14.96 -0.84 21.17
CA PHE A 58 -15.06 -1.76 20.04
C PHE A 58 -14.37 -3.09 20.32
N TRP A 59 -14.96 -4.18 19.84
CA TRP A 59 -14.45 -5.54 20.02
C TRP A 59 -13.01 -5.70 19.52
N MET A 60 -12.66 -5.13 18.37
CA MET A 60 -11.28 -5.19 17.84
C MET A 60 -10.26 -4.52 18.78
N ASP A 61 -10.62 -3.40 19.40
CA ASP A 61 -9.76 -2.75 20.39
C ASP A 61 -9.64 -3.57 21.67
N ARG A 62 -10.75 -4.15 22.17
CA ARG A 62 -10.71 -5.05 23.35
C ARG A 62 -9.91 -6.32 23.07
N LEU A 63 -10.04 -6.89 21.88
CA LEU A 63 -9.36 -8.11 21.45
C LEU A 63 -7.84 -7.93 21.46
N LEU A 64 -7.37 -6.76 21.02
CA LEU A 64 -5.94 -6.45 20.85
C LEU A 64 -5.40 -5.50 21.94
N ALA A 65 -6.17 -5.28 23.02
CA ALA A 65 -5.78 -4.39 24.11
C ALA A 65 -4.50 -4.85 24.83
N ARG A 66 -3.67 -3.87 25.19
CA ARG A 66 -2.41 -4.02 25.94
C ARG A 66 -2.45 -3.12 27.20
N PRO A 67 -2.80 -3.68 28.37
CA PRO A 67 -2.79 -2.93 29.61
C PRO A 67 -1.38 -2.86 30.23
N GLY A 68 -1.12 -1.87 31.08
CA GLY A 68 0.05 -1.85 31.95
C GLY A 68 1.41 -1.78 31.24
N ASN A 69 2.39 -2.42 31.86
CA ASN A 69 3.77 -2.49 31.36
C ASN A 69 3.92 -3.65 30.39
N ASP A 70 3.69 -3.36 29.11
CA ASP A 70 3.80 -4.32 28.03
C ASP A 70 5.24 -4.87 27.90
N PRO A 71 5.46 -6.20 28.02
CA PRO A 71 6.79 -6.81 27.90
C PRO A 71 7.38 -6.72 26.48
N ALA A 72 6.57 -6.43 25.46
CA ALA A 72 7.04 -6.20 24.10
C ALA A 72 7.70 -4.81 23.93
N GLY A 73 7.50 -3.90 24.88
CA GLY A 73 8.05 -2.54 24.85
C GLY A 73 6.99 -1.46 24.82
N THR A 74 7.42 -0.21 24.59
CA THR A 74 6.56 0.97 24.76
C THR A 74 5.93 1.48 23.47
N TRP A 75 5.86 0.66 22.43
CA TRP A 75 5.37 1.02 21.10
C TRP A 75 3.96 1.62 21.13
N LEU A 76 3.66 2.50 20.17
CA LEU A 76 2.33 3.11 20.04
C LEU A 76 1.59 2.46 18.86
N MET A 77 0.46 1.79 19.15
CA MET A 77 -0.29 1.05 18.12
C MET A 77 -1.10 1.95 17.18
N THR A 78 -1.61 3.08 17.68
CA THR A 78 -2.40 4.04 16.89
C THR A 78 -1.51 4.78 15.90
N ARG A 79 -1.93 4.78 14.63
CA ARG A 79 -1.24 5.42 13.51
C ARG A 79 -2.23 5.84 12.42
N GLY A 80 -1.80 6.76 11.57
CA GLY A 80 -2.48 7.13 10.32
C GLY A 80 -1.91 6.36 9.12
N ARG A 81 -2.38 6.71 7.93
CA ARG A 81 -1.96 6.09 6.67
C ARG A 81 -0.48 6.30 6.32
N ALA A 82 0.13 7.37 6.83
CA ALA A 82 1.57 7.65 6.67
C ALA A 82 2.28 8.03 7.98
N VAL A 83 1.56 8.51 9.00
CA VAL A 83 2.17 8.95 10.28
C VAL A 83 2.04 7.91 11.38
N PHE A 84 3.16 7.60 12.03
CA PHE A 84 3.25 6.73 13.19
C PHE A 84 4.40 7.15 14.11
N MET A 85 4.53 6.51 15.27
CA MET A 85 5.68 6.72 16.16
C MET A 85 6.68 5.58 15.96
N LYS A 86 7.84 5.86 15.35
CA LYS A 86 8.96 4.92 15.18
C LYS A 86 9.46 4.41 16.53
N THR A 87 9.58 5.34 17.48
CA THR A 87 9.74 5.04 18.90
C THR A 87 8.75 5.88 19.68
N HIS A 88 8.36 5.40 20.86
CA HIS A 88 7.36 6.08 21.68
C HIS A 88 7.81 6.16 23.13
N ASN A 89 7.76 7.38 23.67
CA ASN A 89 8.02 7.66 25.08
C ASN A 89 6.68 7.92 25.81
N PRO A 90 6.10 6.90 26.49
CA PRO A 90 4.80 7.02 27.14
C PRO A 90 4.81 7.95 28.36
N GLY A 91 5.98 8.22 28.95
CA GLY A 91 6.13 9.13 30.09
C GLY A 91 5.91 10.61 29.74
N THR A 92 5.95 10.96 28.46
CA THR A 92 5.81 12.34 27.98
C THR A 92 4.39 12.63 27.51
N LEU A 93 3.75 13.67 28.08
CA LEU A 93 2.45 14.17 27.62
C LEU A 93 2.56 14.73 26.19
N GLY A 94 1.55 14.45 25.35
CA GLY A 94 1.60 14.62 23.90
C GLY A 94 2.10 13.36 23.18
N PHE A 95 2.85 13.56 22.11
CA PHE A 95 3.45 12.51 21.28
C PHE A 95 4.98 12.57 21.36
N GLY A 96 5.50 12.08 22.49
CA GLY A 96 6.93 11.93 22.73
C GLY A 96 7.51 10.66 22.10
N GLY A 97 8.76 10.73 21.65
CA GLY A 97 9.45 9.67 20.89
C GLY A 97 9.95 10.19 19.55
N GLN A 98 10.09 9.31 18.57
CA GLN A 98 10.48 9.66 17.19
C GLN A 98 9.25 9.54 16.30
N VAL A 99 8.71 10.65 15.81
CA VAL A 99 7.60 10.62 14.85
C VAL A 99 8.11 10.33 13.45
N ALA A 100 7.37 9.48 12.74
CA ALA A 100 7.60 9.12 11.36
C ALA A 100 6.48 9.65 10.47
N TYR A 101 6.84 10.10 9.27
CA TYR A 101 5.96 10.19 8.11
C TYR A 101 6.60 9.33 7.03
N TRP A 102 6.00 8.18 6.75
CA TRP A 102 6.64 7.06 6.06
C TRP A 102 7.82 6.48 6.85
N GLU A 103 8.84 7.28 7.21
CA GLU A 103 9.97 6.98 8.08
C GLU A 103 10.20 8.16 9.05
N SER A 104 11.02 7.98 10.09
CA SER A 104 11.40 9.02 11.06
C SER A 104 11.81 10.31 10.35
N ILE A 105 11.11 11.41 10.65
CA ILE A 105 11.32 12.69 9.96
C ILE A 105 12.71 13.24 10.32
N SER A 106 13.03 13.26 11.62
CA SER A 106 14.31 13.74 12.12
C SER A 106 14.64 13.24 13.53
N ASN A 107 14.14 12.05 13.91
CA ASN A 107 14.33 11.46 15.23
C ASN A 107 13.87 12.35 16.41
N ASN A 108 12.84 13.17 16.20
CA ASN A 108 12.28 14.06 17.24
C ASN A 108 10.81 13.73 17.57
N ASN A 109 10.33 14.28 18.68
CA ASN A 109 8.92 14.24 19.08
C ASN A 109 8.03 14.88 18.00
N ALA A 110 6.78 14.43 17.87
CA ALA A 110 5.79 15.19 17.11
C ALA A 110 5.47 16.50 17.83
N PHE A 111 4.98 16.40 19.07
CA PHE A 111 4.81 17.53 19.98
C PHE A 111 4.78 17.04 21.43
N THR A 112 5.12 17.91 22.37
CA THR A 112 5.00 17.64 23.81
C THR A 112 4.09 18.67 24.47
N VAL A 113 3.52 18.32 25.63
CA VAL A 113 2.73 19.24 26.47
C VAL A 113 3.35 19.30 27.87
N ALA A 114 4.04 20.40 28.18
CA ALA A 114 4.55 20.67 29.52
C ALA A 114 3.45 21.28 30.40
N ILE A 115 3.38 20.88 31.67
CA ILE A 115 2.46 21.42 32.67
C ILE A 115 3.26 21.85 33.89
N THR A 116 3.14 23.11 34.31
CA THR A 116 3.84 23.67 35.48
C THR A 116 2.88 24.40 36.44
N PRO A 117 3.20 24.48 37.75
CA PRO A 117 4.32 23.84 38.43
C PRO A 117 4.14 22.33 38.57
N GLY A 118 5.24 21.62 38.81
CA GLY A 118 5.26 20.18 39.06
C GLY A 118 6.01 19.37 38.00
N THR A 119 6.27 18.12 38.34
CA THR A 119 6.81 17.09 37.44
C THR A 119 5.79 15.96 37.37
N PHE A 120 5.28 15.69 36.17
CA PHE A 120 4.23 14.70 35.95
C PHE A 120 4.84 13.35 35.58
N THR A 121 4.60 12.34 36.40
CA THR A 121 5.09 10.97 36.18
C THR A 121 3.95 10.06 35.77
N GLU A 122 4.19 9.22 34.77
CA GLU A 122 3.22 8.22 34.34
C GLU A 122 3.00 7.14 35.41
N GLN A 123 1.74 6.81 35.66
CA GLN A 123 1.32 5.66 36.44
C GLN A 123 1.15 4.46 35.50
N VAL A 124 2.25 3.75 35.23
CA VAL A 124 2.30 2.69 34.20
C VAL A 124 1.23 1.61 34.39
N GLY A 125 0.84 1.28 35.63
CA GLY A 125 -0.25 0.33 35.90
C GLY A 125 -1.62 0.77 35.38
N SER A 126 -1.81 2.05 35.08
CA SER A 126 -3.02 2.62 34.47
C SER A 126 -2.89 2.82 32.95
N ARG A 127 -1.75 2.47 32.34
CA ARG A 127 -1.59 2.50 30.90
C ARG A 127 -2.53 1.49 30.26
N TRP A 128 -3.13 1.87 29.15
CA TRP A 128 -3.91 0.97 28.32
C TRP A 128 -3.80 1.43 26.86
N GLN A 129 -3.55 0.51 25.94
CA GLN A 129 -3.58 0.84 24.52
C GLN A 129 -4.23 -0.26 23.70
N ALA A 130 -4.71 0.13 22.53
CA ALA A 130 -5.30 -0.72 21.52
C ALA A 130 -4.98 -0.13 20.13
N PRO A 131 -5.26 -0.85 19.02
CA PRO A 131 -5.04 -0.35 17.68
C PRO A 131 -5.52 1.08 17.42
N SER A 132 -6.70 1.46 17.91
CA SER A 132 -7.23 2.80 17.63
C SER A 132 -6.63 3.90 18.51
N HIS A 133 -6.24 3.64 19.76
CA HIS A 133 -5.82 4.70 20.67
C HIS A 133 -5.04 4.22 21.90
N TRP A 134 -4.41 5.18 22.59
CA TRP A 134 -3.62 4.98 23.80
C TRP A 134 -4.16 5.84 24.94
N ARG A 135 -4.11 5.33 26.18
CA ARG A 135 -4.50 6.03 27.41
C ARG A 135 -3.49 5.79 28.52
N SER A 136 -3.28 6.79 29.35
CA SER A 136 -2.55 6.64 30.62
C SER A 136 -2.85 7.78 31.59
N VAL A 137 -2.42 7.60 32.83
CA VAL A 137 -2.60 8.53 33.94
C VAL A 137 -1.23 9.08 34.33
N HIS A 138 -1.11 10.39 34.47
CA HIS A 138 0.10 11.05 34.97
C HIS A 138 -0.22 11.88 36.20
N THR A 139 0.66 11.90 37.19
CA THR A 139 0.40 12.57 38.48
C THR A 139 1.53 13.51 38.88
N SER A 140 1.17 14.63 39.51
CA SER A 140 2.12 15.52 40.19
C SER A 140 1.44 16.15 41.41
N GLY A 141 1.89 15.79 42.62
CA GLY A 141 1.22 16.20 43.86
C GLY A 141 -0.25 15.79 43.86
N SER A 142 -1.16 16.75 44.07
CA SER A 142 -2.61 16.53 44.03
C SER A 142 -3.22 16.53 42.63
N ILE A 143 -2.45 16.83 41.58
CA ILE A 143 -2.95 16.93 40.22
C ILE A 143 -2.80 15.58 39.50
N THR A 144 -3.87 15.16 38.85
CA THR A 144 -3.90 13.97 37.99
C THR A 144 -4.29 14.38 36.56
N VAL A 145 -3.57 13.87 35.57
CA VAL A 145 -3.81 14.10 34.14
C VAL A 145 -4.11 12.76 33.49
N ASN A 146 -5.35 12.59 33.05
CA ASN A 146 -5.74 11.47 32.21
C ASN A 146 -5.51 11.87 30.75
N GLN A 147 -4.54 11.23 30.10
CA GLN A 147 -4.23 11.43 28.69
C GLN A 147 -4.91 10.34 27.86
N THR A 148 -5.59 10.74 26.79
CA THR A 148 -6.00 9.86 25.68
C THR A 148 -5.42 10.44 24.40
N LYS A 149 -4.72 9.62 23.60
CA LYS A 149 -4.14 10.07 22.34
C LYS A 149 -4.31 9.07 21.22
N PHE A 150 -4.41 9.59 20.01
CA PHE A 150 -4.64 8.82 18.79
C PHE A 150 -4.17 9.57 17.54
N ILE A 151 -3.89 8.83 16.48
CA ILE A 151 -3.55 9.38 15.17
C ILE A 151 -4.66 8.97 14.20
N THR A 152 -5.26 9.94 13.52
CA THR A 152 -6.36 9.72 12.57
C THR A 152 -5.86 9.12 11.25
N GLU A 153 -6.78 8.63 10.41
CA GLU A 153 -6.47 8.04 9.11
C GLU A 153 -5.60 8.97 8.24
N ASN A 154 -5.93 10.26 8.12
CA ASN A 154 -5.19 11.24 7.32
C ASN A 154 -4.19 12.04 8.17
N ASN A 155 -3.48 11.35 9.07
CA ASN A 155 -2.24 11.82 9.69
C ASN A 155 -2.40 13.02 10.64
N VAL A 156 -3.48 13.05 11.43
CA VAL A 156 -3.69 14.04 12.48
C VAL A 156 -3.45 13.40 13.86
N ALA A 157 -2.43 13.84 14.57
CA ALA A 157 -2.13 13.41 15.93
C ALA A 157 -2.88 14.26 16.95
N VAL A 158 -3.70 13.63 17.80
CA VAL A 158 -4.57 14.30 18.78
C VAL A 158 -4.25 13.82 20.19
N ALA A 159 -4.03 14.75 21.11
CA ALA A 159 -3.86 14.47 22.54
C ALA A 159 -4.95 15.20 23.35
N ASN A 160 -5.82 14.41 23.96
CA ASN A 160 -6.84 14.87 24.91
C ASN A 160 -6.30 14.71 26.34
N LEU A 161 -6.38 15.78 27.12
CA LEU A 161 -5.98 15.82 28.53
C LEU A 161 -7.18 16.16 29.40
N SER A 162 -7.43 15.37 30.44
CA SER A 162 -8.37 15.70 31.52
C SER A 162 -7.58 15.90 32.81
N ILE A 163 -7.51 17.15 33.28
CA ILE A 163 -6.66 17.58 34.39
C ILE A 163 -7.56 17.76 35.62
N THR A 164 -7.39 16.89 36.61
CA THR A 164 -8.20 16.86 37.84
C THR A 164 -7.36 17.28 39.03
N ASN A 165 -7.91 18.13 39.88
CA ASN A 165 -7.29 18.51 41.15
C ASN A 165 -7.92 17.74 42.31
N ASN A 166 -7.19 16.75 42.83
CA ASN A 166 -7.62 15.94 43.97
C ASN A 166 -7.24 16.57 45.33
N GLY A 167 -6.78 17.82 45.33
CA GLY A 167 -6.39 18.56 46.53
C GLY A 167 -7.56 19.33 47.14
N SER A 168 -7.28 20.05 48.23
CA SER A 168 -8.26 20.88 48.96
C SER A 168 -8.22 22.37 48.60
N SER A 169 -7.26 22.82 47.77
CA SER A 169 -7.13 24.21 47.30
C SER A 169 -7.06 24.28 45.77
N SER A 170 -7.50 25.39 45.19
CA SER A 170 -7.37 25.63 43.74
C SER A 170 -5.90 25.66 43.30
N SER A 171 -5.62 25.12 42.11
CA SER A 171 -4.28 25.10 41.52
C SER A 171 -4.30 25.75 40.14
N THR A 172 -3.43 26.74 39.93
CA THR A 172 -3.23 27.35 38.61
C THR A 172 -2.05 26.69 37.91
N LEU A 173 -2.28 26.17 36.72
CA LEU A 173 -1.33 25.45 35.89
C LEU A 173 -1.06 26.19 34.59
N GLN A 174 0.20 26.24 34.17
CA GLN A 174 0.60 26.70 32.84
C GLN A 174 0.85 25.48 31.95
N LEU A 175 0.07 25.37 30.87
CA LEU A 175 0.24 24.38 29.83
C LEU A 175 1.02 25.01 28.68
N ARG A 176 2.06 24.32 28.21
CA ARG A 176 2.82 24.72 27.04
C ARG A 176 2.98 23.55 26.08
N ALA A 177 2.42 23.66 24.88
CA ALA A 177 2.60 22.69 23.80
C ALA A 177 3.65 23.19 22.80
N THR A 178 4.61 22.35 22.44
CA THR A 178 5.67 22.68 21.48
C THR A 178 5.93 21.55 20.51
N SER A 179 6.23 21.89 19.26
CA SER A 179 6.66 20.96 18.21
C SER A 179 7.94 21.47 17.56
N PRO A 180 8.92 20.61 17.26
CA PRO A 180 10.08 21.01 16.46
C PRO A 180 9.72 21.30 15.00
N TYR A 181 8.55 20.87 14.54
CA TYR A 181 8.13 20.96 13.14
C TYR A 181 7.14 22.09 12.85
N ALA A 182 6.55 22.70 13.89
CA ALA A 182 5.62 23.81 13.78
C ALA A 182 5.96 24.89 14.81
N THR A 183 6.71 25.91 14.40
CA THR A 183 7.30 26.93 15.29
C THR A 183 6.92 28.37 14.92
N SER A 184 6.24 28.58 13.78
CA SER A 184 5.85 29.89 13.29
C SER A 184 4.34 30.03 13.20
N GLY A 185 3.76 31.11 13.71
CA GLY A 185 2.31 31.32 13.62
C GLY A 185 1.81 32.48 14.49
N SER A 186 0.49 32.65 14.53
CA SER A 186 -0.20 33.66 15.32
C SER A 186 -1.56 33.14 15.79
N GLY A 187 -2.23 33.87 16.68
CA GLY A 187 -3.51 33.45 17.23
C GLY A 187 -3.37 32.17 18.05
N ASN A 188 -3.95 31.07 17.58
CA ASN A 188 -3.97 29.77 18.25
C ASN A 188 -3.29 28.64 17.45
N THR A 189 -2.60 28.96 16.35
CA THR A 189 -2.07 27.95 15.44
C THR A 189 -0.62 28.24 15.06
N LEU A 190 0.23 27.23 15.22
CA LEU A 190 1.58 27.18 14.68
C LEU A 190 1.60 26.38 13.38
N THR A 191 2.55 26.70 12.52
CA THR A 191 2.78 26.09 11.21
C THR A 191 4.28 25.87 11.02
N GLY A 192 4.63 24.99 10.09
CA GLY A 192 5.99 24.85 9.61
C GLY A 192 6.03 24.10 8.28
N GLN A 193 7.24 23.76 7.87
CA GLN A 193 7.53 22.99 6.67
C GLN A 193 8.75 22.12 6.95
N VAL A 194 8.66 20.83 6.60
CA VAL A 194 9.75 19.88 6.76
C VAL A 194 9.67 18.84 5.64
N ASN A 195 10.81 18.41 5.12
CA ASN A 195 10.82 17.31 4.15
C ASN A 195 10.72 15.98 4.89
N ALA A 196 9.97 15.03 4.33
CA ALA A 196 10.04 13.64 4.77
C ALA A 196 11.44 13.07 4.52
N TYR A 197 11.80 11.98 5.22
CA TYR A 197 13.07 11.28 5.02
C TYR A 197 13.32 10.99 3.52
N ASN A 198 14.58 11.11 3.09
CA ASN A 198 15.02 11.09 1.68
C ASN A 198 14.39 12.12 0.73
N ASN A 199 13.80 13.19 1.31
CA ASN A 199 13.10 14.24 0.57
C ASN A 199 12.01 13.69 -0.37
N LEU A 200 11.35 12.59 0.04
CA LEU A 200 10.33 11.95 -0.80
C LEU A 200 9.13 12.87 -1.03
N THR A 201 8.73 13.63 0.00
CA THR A 201 7.70 14.66 -0.09
C THR A 201 7.95 15.78 0.92
N THR A 202 7.16 16.85 0.83
CA THR A 202 7.17 17.98 1.75
C THR A 202 5.94 17.91 2.65
N ILE A 203 6.17 17.94 3.96
CA ILE A 203 5.13 18.00 4.98
C ILE A 203 4.98 19.47 5.39
N LEU A 204 3.73 19.89 5.62
CA LEU A 204 3.34 21.23 6.07
C LEU A 204 2.67 21.15 7.46
N PRO A 205 3.44 20.85 8.53
CA PRO A 205 2.88 20.65 9.87
C PRO A 205 2.06 21.84 10.35
N ARG A 206 0.95 21.53 11.05
CA ARG A 206 0.12 22.51 11.75
C ARG A 206 -0.15 22.04 13.16
N LEU A 207 0.01 22.90 14.16
CA LEU A 207 -0.25 22.60 15.58
C LEU A 207 -1.20 23.63 16.17
N THR A 208 -2.28 23.17 16.81
CA THR A 208 -3.25 24.03 17.51
C THR A 208 -3.73 23.38 18.81
N GLY A 209 -4.40 24.15 19.66
CA GLY A 209 -5.00 23.63 20.89
C GLY A 209 -6.11 24.50 21.47
N ASP A 210 -7.05 23.88 22.16
CA ASP A 210 -8.25 24.55 22.69
C ASP A 210 -7.87 25.57 23.76
N GLY A 211 -8.21 26.84 23.54
CA GLY A 211 -7.90 27.93 24.46
C GLY A 211 -6.40 28.25 24.61
N PHE A 212 -5.56 27.71 23.72
CA PHE A 212 -4.14 28.06 23.66
C PHE A 212 -3.90 29.28 22.77
N THR A 213 -2.86 30.04 23.09
CA THR A 213 -2.37 31.15 22.26
C THR A 213 -0.92 30.95 21.87
N VAL A 214 -0.56 31.38 20.67
CA VAL A 214 0.82 31.34 20.18
C VAL A 214 1.68 32.33 20.96
N THR A 215 2.78 31.86 21.53
CA THR A 215 3.76 32.68 22.23
C THR A 215 5.14 32.03 22.17
N SER A 216 6.11 32.76 21.60
CA SER A 216 7.52 32.35 21.49
C SER A 216 7.68 30.94 20.91
N GLY A 217 7.11 30.70 19.73
CA GLY A 217 7.18 29.42 19.01
C GLY A 217 6.50 28.22 19.70
N GLY A 218 5.67 28.46 20.71
CA GLY A 218 4.86 27.45 21.39
C GLY A 218 3.42 27.90 21.57
N LEU A 219 2.55 26.98 21.97
CA LEU A 219 1.18 27.25 22.36
C LEU A 219 1.10 27.29 23.88
N ASN A 220 0.64 28.38 24.47
CA ASN A 220 0.50 28.55 25.92
C ASN A 220 -0.97 28.64 26.34
N ARG A 221 -1.31 28.07 27.50
CA ARG A 221 -2.62 28.22 28.14
C ARG A 221 -2.48 28.19 29.66
N SER A 222 -3.06 29.18 30.34
CA SER A 222 -3.21 29.18 31.81
C SER A 222 -4.56 28.58 32.17
N VAL A 223 -4.59 27.64 33.13
CA VAL A 223 -5.84 27.05 33.64
C VAL A 223 -5.84 27.02 35.17
N THR A 224 -6.96 27.40 35.78
CA THR A 224 -7.17 27.24 37.22
C THR A 224 -8.13 26.09 37.46
N VAL A 225 -7.70 25.10 38.25
CA VAL A 225 -8.48 23.89 38.56
C VAL A 225 -8.87 23.93 40.04
N ALA A 226 -10.16 24.14 40.31
CA ALA A 226 -10.71 24.14 41.66
C ALA A 226 -10.62 22.75 42.33
N PRO A 227 -10.67 22.66 43.67
CA PRO A 227 -10.72 21.38 44.39
C PRO A 227 -11.83 20.47 43.84
N GLY A 228 -11.50 19.22 43.52
CA GLY A 228 -12.42 18.23 42.96
C GLY A 228 -12.88 18.50 41.52
N ALA A 229 -12.45 19.59 40.89
CA ALA A 229 -12.81 19.93 39.52
C ALA A 229 -11.87 19.29 38.49
N THR A 230 -12.38 19.12 37.27
CA THR A 230 -11.62 18.69 36.10
C THR A 230 -11.68 19.76 35.00
N VAL A 231 -10.52 20.12 34.44
CA VAL A 231 -10.41 20.97 33.24
C VAL A 231 -9.85 20.15 32.09
N THR A 232 -10.41 20.31 30.89
CA THR A 232 -9.94 19.63 29.69
C THR A 232 -9.08 20.51 28.80
N ALA A 233 -8.10 19.90 28.16
CA ALA A 233 -7.30 20.48 27.08
C ALA A 233 -7.20 19.49 25.92
N LYS A 234 -7.09 20.01 24.69
CA LYS A 234 -6.82 19.23 23.49
C LYS A 234 -5.74 19.93 22.69
N VAL A 235 -4.79 19.15 22.18
CA VAL A 235 -3.76 19.59 21.25
C VAL A 235 -3.85 18.72 20.01
N VAL A 236 -3.83 19.35 18.84
CA VAL A 236 -4.03 18.71 17.53
C VAL A 236 -2.87 19.11 16.63
N MET A 237 -2.20 18.10 16.05
CA MET A 237 -1.14 18.31 15.07
C MET A 237 -1.48 17.60 13.75
N GLY A 238 -1.60 18.35 12.67
CA GLY A 238 -1.77 17.81 11.32
C GLY A 238 -0.43 17.70 10.60
N PHE A 239 -0.11 16.54 10.05
CA PHE A 239 1.03 16.34 9.14
C PHE A 239 0.52 16.46 7.69
N VAL A 240 0.27 17.69 7.28
CA VAL A 240 -0.41 17.99 6.02
C VAL A 240 0.52 17.79 4.82
N THR A 241 0.03 17.20 3.74
CA THR A 241 0.72 17.13 2.44
C THR A 241 -0.22 17.52 1.31
N ASN A 242 0.33 17.90 0.15
CA ASN A 242 -0.47 18.34 -0.99
C ASN A 242 -1.14 17.16 -1.71
N GLU A 243 -0.47 16.00 -1.70
CA GLU A 243 -0.94 14.74 -2.30
C GLU A 243 -2.04 14.05 -1.50
N ILE A 244 -2.23 14.40 -0.21
CA ILE A 244 -3.36 13.96 0.61
C ILE A 244 -4.13 15.21 1.09
N PRO A 245 -4.97 15.84 0.25
CA PRO A 245 -5.76 17.00 0.64
C PRO A 245 -6.67 16.77 1.86
N GLU A 246 -7.07 15.52 2.10
CA GLU A 246 -7.84 15.09 3.26
C GLU A 246 -7.10 15.35 4.57
N SER A 247 -5.76 15.39 4.58
CA SER A 247 -4.97 15.68 5.78
C SER A 247 -5.23 17.08 6.34
N LEU A 248 -5.37 18.09 5.47
CA LEU A 248 -5.73 19.45 5.88
C LEU A 248 -7.19 19.53 6.32
N THR A 249 -8.09 18.88 5.57
CA THR A 249 -9.52 18.86 5.88
C THR A 249 -9.78 18.20 7.23
N GLU A 250 -9.13 17.07 7.49
CA GLU A 250 -9.22 16.35 8.75
C GLU A 250 -8.59 17.14 9.90
N PHE A 251 -7.42 17.78 9.69
CA PHE A 251 -6.83 18.66 10.69
C PHE A 251 -7.80 19.77 11.13
N ASN A 252 -8.42 20.47 10.17
CA ASN A 252 -9.36 21.55 10.47
C ASN A 252 -10.60 21.04 11.22
N ALA A 253 -11.12 19.86 10.87
CA ALA A 253 -12.25 19.25 11.56
C ALA A 253 -11.90 18.90 13.03
N TYR A 254 -10.77 18.20 13.24
CA TYR A 254 -10.34 17.81 14.58
C TYR A 254 -9.90 18.98 15.46
N ALA A 255 -9.37 20.06 14.86
CA ALA A 255 -9.13 21.32 15.55
C ALA A 255 -10.44 21.91 16.13
N GLY A 256 -11.55 21.82 15.39
CA GLY A 256 -12.85 22.35 15.80
C GLY A 256 -13.68 21.45 16.73
N TYR A 257 -13.38 20.15 16.81
CA TYR A 257 -14.14 19.21 17.64
C TYR A 257 -13.87 19.34 19.14
N SER A 258 -14.86 19.04 19.99
CA SER A 258 -14.59 18.81 21.42
C SER A 258 -13.73 17.55 21.64
N ASN A 259 -13.11 17.38 22.83
CA ASN A 259 -12.36 16.16 23.16
C ASN A 259 -13.18 14.87 22.92
N ALA A 260 -14.44 14.86 23.37
CA ALA A 260 -15.33 13.71 23.26
C ALA A 260 -15.72 13.44 21.79
N THR A 261 -16.03 14.49 21.03
CA THR A 261 -16.35 14.38 19.60
C THR A 261 -15.15 13.88 18.81
N ALA A 262 -13.96 14.45 19.02
CA ALA A 262 -12.73 14.02 18.37
C ALA A 262 -12.44 12.55 18.64
N PHE A 263 -12.49 12.12 19.91
CA PHE A 263 -12.25 10.73 20.26
C PHE A 263 -13.28 9.79 19.64
N ALA A 264 -14.57 10.08 19.77
CA ALA A 264 -15.65 9.22 19.26
C ALA A 264 -15.61 9.10 17.73
N THR A 265 -15.38 10.21 17.02
CA THR A 265 -15.23 10.21 15.55
C THR A 265 -14.06 9.32 15.13
N HIS A 266 -12.90 9.47 15.77
CA HIS A 266 -11.72 8.67 15.46
C HIS A 266 -11.94 7.17 15.68
N VAL A 267 -12.36 6.76 16.88
CA VAL A 267 -12.46 5.32 17.18
C VAL A 267 -13.52 4.62 16.34
N ARG A 268 -14.60 5.33 15.99
CA ARG A 268 -15.62 4.83 15.05
C ARG A 268 -15.06 4.68 13.64
N ALA A 269 -14.34 5.67 13.13
CA ALA A 269 -13.73 5.59 11.80
C ALA A 269 -12.67 4.48 11.73
N TYR A 270 -11.79 4.40 12.74
CA TYR A 270 -10.74 3.40 12.81
C TYR A 270 -11.29 1.97 12.83
N ASN A 271 -12.36 1.74 13.60
CA ASN A 271 -12.97 0.41 13.71
C ASN A 271 -13.92 0.08 12.53
N LEU A 272 -14.51 1.08 11.88
CA LEU A 272 -15.29 0.88 10.64
C LEU A 272 -14.41 0.29 9.53
N TRP A 273 -13.13 0.66 9.48
CA TRP A 273 -12.18 0.07 8.55
C TRP A 273 -12.14 -1.47 8.67
N TRP A 274 -12.17 -2.02 9.89
CA TRP A 274 -12.17 -3.48 10.09
C TRP A 274 -13.44 -4.12 9.53
N ALA A 275 -14.60 -3.49 9.76
CA ALA A 275 -15.88 -3.93 9.21
C ALA A 275 -15.91 -3.94 7.68
N GLN A 276 -15.32 -2.91 7.07
CA GLN A 276 -15.31 -2.75 5.62
C GLN A 276 -14.29 -3.63 4.91
N ASN A 277 -13.16 -3.97 5.57
CA ASN A 277 -12.02 -4.61 4.93
C ASN A 277 -11.75 -6.05 5.37
N LEU A 278 -12.16 -6.49 6.56
CA LEU A 278 -11.86 -7.85 7.01
C LEU A 278 -13.00 -8.84 6.70
N PRO A 279 -12.69 -10.06 6.28
CA PRO A 279 -13.58 -11.19 6.53
C PRO A 279 -13.67 -11.46 8.04
N TYR A 280 -14.81 -11.94 8.52
CA TYR A 280 -14.92 -12.46 9.87
C TYR A 280 -14.46 -13.92 9.89
N ILE A 281 -13.51 -14.26 10.77
CA ILE A 281 -12.97 -15.61 10.88
C ILE A 281 -13.20 -16.12 12.29
N ASP A 282 -13.86 -17.27 12.38
CA ASP A 282 -14.13 -17.98 13.62
C ASP A 282 -13.56 -19.38 13.54
N VAL A 283 -12.86 -19.78 14.59
CA VAL A 283 -12.13 -21.05 14.71
C VAL A 283 -12.23 -21.55 16.15
N PRO A 284 -12.13 -22.86 16.40
CA PRO A 284 -12.34 -23.47 17.72
C PRO A 284 -11.28 -23.10 18.76
N GLU A 285 -10.08 -22.71 18.33
CA GLU A 285 -8.97 -22.34 19.23
C GLU A 285 -8.92 -20.82 19.44
N PRO A 286 -9.31 -20.29 20.62
CA PRO A 286 -9.37 -18.85 20.85
C PRO A 286 -8.04 -18.13 20.68
N ALA A 287 -6.92 -18.78 21.00
CA ALA A 287 -5.60 -18.18 20.80
C ALA A 287 -5.29 -17.97 19.31
N ILE A 288 -5.64 -18.94 18.46
CA ILE A 288 -5.51 -18.81 17.00
C ILE A 288 -6.47 -17.74 16.48
N LYS A 289 -7.72 -17.70 16.98
CA LYS A 289 -8.67 -16.64 16.62
C LYS A 289 -8.08 -15.27 16.90
N LYS A 290 -7.57 -15.01 18.10
CA LYS A 290 -6.91 -13.73 18.42
C LYS A 290 -5.69 -13.46 17.53
N ASN A 291 -4.86 -14.48 17.25
CA ASN A 291 -3.68 -14.31 16.41
C ASN A 291 -4.05 -13.87 14.98
N ILE A 292 -5.12 -14.42 14.40
CA ILE A 292 -5.61 -14.02 13.06
C ILE A 292 -5.89 -12.51 13.01
N TYR A 293 -6.59 -11.97 14.01
CA TYR A 293 -6.89 -10.54 14.09
C TYR A 293 -5.68 -9.68 14.44
N TYR A 294 -4.75 -10.20 15.25
CA TYR A 294 -3.47 -9.55 15.48
C TYR A 294 -2.65 -9.43 14.19
N ARG A 295 -2.65 -10.48 13.35
CA ARG A 295 -2.00 -10.45 12.05
C ARG A 295 -2.68 -9.51 11.06
N TRP A 296 -4.01 -9.41 11.06
CA TRP A 296 -4.70 -8.37 10.29
C TRP A 296 -4.32 -6.97 10.75
N TRP A 297 -4.16 -6.77 12.05
CA TRP A 297 -3.61 -5.53 12.57
C TRP A 297 -2.17 -5.30 12.12
N LEU A 298 -1.29 -6.32 12.15
CA LEU A 298 0.08 -6.21 11.64
C LEU A 298 0.12 -5.77 10.18
N MET A 299 -0.73 -6.36 9.33
CA MET A 299 -0.83 -6.02 7.91
C MET A 299 -1.29 -4.58 7.69
N ARG A 300 -2.26 -4.09 8.48
CA ARG A 300 -2.68 -2.68 8.43
C ARG A 300 -1.62 -1.74 9.01
N PHE A 301 -0.99 -2.14 10.12
CA PHE A 301 -0.02 -1.32 10.84
C PHE A 301 1.28 -1.13 10.05
N ASN A 302 1.66 -2.14 9.28
CA ASN A 302 2.82 -2.15 8.39
C ASN A 302 2.43 -1.83 6.92
N ASN A 303 1.31 -1.15 6.69
CA ASN A 303 0.96 -0.63 5.37
C ASN A 303 1.21 0.88 5.31
N LEU A 304 1.83 1.31 4.21
CA LEU A 304 2.08 2.70 3.88
C LEU A 304 1.18 3.12 2.72
N ASP A 305 0.32 4.10 2.96
CA ASP A 305 -0.51 4.71 1.92
C ASP A 305 -0.29 6.22 1.89
N ALA A 306 0.91 6.66 1.51
CA ALA A 306 1.32 8.07 1.56
C ALA A 306 1.01 8.88 0.28
N ASP A 307 0.62 8.22 -0.80
CA ASP A 307 0.33 8.81 -2.12
C ASP A 307 1.42 9.72 -2.69
N ILE A 308 2.70 9.43 -2.36
CA ILE A 308 3.82 10.29 -2.72
C ILE A 308 3.89 10.43 -4.26
N PRO A 309 3.84 11.66 -4.81
CA PRO A 309 3.92 11.86 -6.25
C PRO A 309 5.25 11.36 -6.84
N GLY A 310 5.17 10.69 -7.99
CA GLY A 310 6.32 10.07 -8.64
C GLY A 310 6.18 8.56 -8.68
N GLN A 311 7.29 7.84 -8.75
CA GLN A 311 7.29 6.38 -8.86
C GLN A 311 7.38 5.68 -7.49
N THR A 312 7.98 6.33 -6.49
CA THR A 312 8.19 5.82 -5.13
C THR A 312 6.97 6.06 -4.24
N PHE A 313 6.42 5.02 -3.61
CA PHE A 313 5.31 5.07 -2.63
C PHE A 313 4.04 5.84 -3.05
N GLN A 314 3.75 5.87 -4.35
CA GLN A 314 2.50 6.43 -4.90
C GLN A 314 1.28 5.50 -4.72
N PHE A 315 1.50 4.26 -4.29
CA PHE A 315 0.45 3.25 -4.06
C PHE A 315 0.47 2.78 -2.60
N PRO A 316 -0.67 2.32 -2.04
CA PRO A 316 -0.69 1.56 -0.80
C PRO A 316 0.31 0.39 -0.92
N THR A 317 1.32 0.34 -0.07
CA THR A 317 2.38 -0.67 -0.13
C THR A 317 2.66 -1.19 1.27
N SER A 318 2.71 -2.49 1.46
CA SER A 318 3.20 -3.11 2.69
C SER A 318 4.70 -2.84 2.87
N THR A 319 5.13 -2.52 4.08
CA THR A 319 6.55 -2.36 4.42
C THR A 319 6.96 -3.37 5.48
N GLU A 320 8.15 -3.93 5.34
CA GLU A 320 8.69 -4.91 6.26
C GLU A 320 9.17 -4.21 7.54
N GLY A 321 8.27 -4.16 8.53
CA GLY A 321 8.59 -3.69 9.87
C GLY A 321 8.74 -2.18 9.95
N VAL A 322 7.61 -1.46 10.05
CA VAL A 322 7.61 0.01 10.18
C VAL A 322 8.41 0.50 11.39
N LEU A 323 8.53 -0.31 12.43
CA LEU A 323 9.31 -0.02 13.64
C LEU A 323 10.79 -0.42 13.55
N GLY A 324 11.20 -1.06 12.45
CA GLY A 324 12.57 -1.51 12.20
C GLY A 324 13.13 -0.86 10.97
N TYR A 325 13.39 -1.67 9.95
CA TYR A 325 13.96 -1.25 8.68
C TYR A 325 13.01 -0.51 7.75
N ASN A 326 11.73 -0.88 7.79
CA ASN A 326 10.65 -0.13 7.15
C ASN A 326 10.86 0.12 5.64
N ASN A 327 11.12 -0.94 4.89
CA ASN A 327 11.23 -0.87 3.44
C ASN A 327 10.26 -1.86 2.76
N ALA A 328 9.89 -1.61 1.51
CA ALA A 328 9.10 -2.54 0.72
C ALA A 328 10.04 -3.50 -0.02
N ILE A 329 10.37 -4.61 0.66
CA ILE A 329 11.35 -5.61 0.22
C ILE A 329 10.71 -6.63 -0.74
N ALA A 330 11.26 -6.79 -1.94
CA ALA A 330 10.67 -7.64 -2.99
C ALA A 330 10.49 -9.11 -2.56
N LEU A 331 11.38 -9.62 -1.68
CA LEU A 331 11.28 -10.95 -1.08
C LEU A 331 9.96 -11.20 -0.35
N THR A 332 9.53 -10.24 0.48
CA THR A 332 8.40 -10.40 1.42
C THR A 332 7.11 -9.79 0.92
N GLN A 333 7.14 -8.88 -0.05
CA GLN A 333 5.94 -8.44 -0.77
C GLN A 333 4.97 -9.58 -1.15
N PRO A 334 5.40 -10.70 -1.77
CA PRO A 334 4.45 -11.75 -2.12
C PRO A 334 3.87 -12.47 -0.90
N MET A 335 4.63 -12.56 0.21
CA MET A 335 4.12 -13.08 1.46
C MET A 335 3.03 -12.16 2.01
N HIS A 336 3.23 -10.84 1.98
CA HIS A 336 2.24 -9.88 2.43
C HIS A 336 0.99 -9.94 1.55
N ILE A 337 1.15 -9.97 0.21
CA ILE A 337 0.06 -10.15 -0.76
C ILE A 337 -0.73 -11.42 -0.43
N ASP A 338 -0.08 -12.49 0.05
CA ASP A 338 -0.79 -13.71 0.39
C ASP A 338 -1.85 -13.52 1.50
N ASP A 339 -1.60 -12.65 2.49
CA ASP A 339 -2.62 -12.25 3.47
C ASP A 339 -3.51 -11.11 2.89
N LEU A 340 -2.91 -10.07 2.32
CA LEU A 340 -3.60 -8.84 1.88
C LEU A 340 -4.64 -9.06 0.78
N LYS A 341 -4.49 -10.09 -0.06
CA LYS A 341 -5.49 -10.45 -1.09
C LYS A 341 -6.85 -10.89 -0.54
N TYR A 342 -6.96 -11.06 0.78
CA TYR A 342 -8.21 -11.35 1.46
C TYR A 342 -8.81 -10.16 2.18
N LEU A 343 -8.12 -9.00 2.19
CA LEU A 343 -8.80 -7.75 2.50
C LEU A 343 -9.84 -7.46 1.42
N ARG A 344 -11.03 -7.04 1.82
CA ARG A 344 -12.17 -6.87 0.91
C ARG A 344 -11.90 -5.80 -0.16
N ASN A 345 -11.05 -4.81 0.13
CA ASN A 345 -10.66 -3.78 -0.82
C ASN A 345 -9.35 -4.18 -1.55
N PRO A 346 -9.39 -4.37 -2.88
CA PRO A 346 -8.23 -4.81 -3.66
C PRO A 346 -7.03 -3.87 -3.65
N ILE A 347 -7.19 -2.59 -3.28
CA ILE A 347 -6.07 -1.63 -3.29
C ILE A 347 -4.89 -2.09 -2.44
N TYR A 348 -5.14 -2.85 -1.37
CA TYR A 348 -4.10 -3.31 -0.45
C TYR A 348 -3.23 -4.42 -1.03
N ALA A 349 -3.78 -5.27 -1.89
CA ALA A 349 -3.00 -6.29 -2.59
C ALA A 349 -2.46 -5.76 -3.93
N TYR A 350 -3.25 -4.96 -4.64
CA TYR A 350 -2.86 -4.42 -5.95
C TYR A 350 -1.76 -3.37 -5.83
N GLY A 351 -1.80 -2.55 -4.77
CA GLY A 351 -0.79 -1.54 -4.54
C GLY A 351 0.62 -2.11 -4.40
N ASP A 352 0.79 -3.23 -3.69
CA ASP A 352 2.09 -3.93 -3.51
C ASP A 352 2.73 -4.30 -4.86
N TRP A 353 2.02 -5.04 -5.72
CA TRP A 353 2.60 -5.47 -7.00
C TRP A 353 2.62 -4.37 -8.06
N LEU A 354 1.74 -3.35 -7.99
CA LEU A 354 1.85 -2.15 -8.82
C LEU A 354 3.09 -1.34 -8.43
N SER A 355 3.37 -1.20 -7.13
CA SER A 355 4.53 -0.50 -6.59
C SER A 355 5.81 -1.10 -7.12
N VAL A 356 6.02 -2.41 -6.91
CA VAL A 356 7.22 -3.10 -7.39
C VAL A 356 7.31 -3.09 -8.93
N GLY A 357 6.20 -3.36 -9.64
CA GLY A 357 6.19 -3.36 -11.10
C GLY A 357 6.60 -2.01 -11.71
N GLN A 358 6.16 -0.90 -11.12
CA GLN A 358 6.44 0.45 -11.62
C GLN A 358 7.88 0.90 -11.40
N ILE A 359 8.54 0.46 -10.33
CA ILE A 359 9.93 0.86 -10.01
C ILE A 359 11.00 -0.04 -10.62
N SER A 360 10.62 -1.25 -11.06
CA SER A 360 11.57 -2.32 -11.44
C SER A 360 12.09 -2.23 -12.87
N LYS A 361 12.05 -1.03 -13.47
CA LYS A 361 12.74 -0.72 -14.74
C LYS A 361 12.36 -1.61 -15.94
N ASN A 362 11.13 -2.13 -15.98
CA ASN A 362 10.73 -3.16 -16.95
C ASN A 362 11.70 -4.37 -16.96
N GLY A 363 12.17 -4.79 -15.78
CA GLY A 363 13.04 -5.95 -15.60
C GLY A 363 12.71 -6.72 -14.34
N ARG A 364 13.73 -7.38 -13.77
CA ARG A 364 13.63 -8.10 -12.48
C ARG A 364 13.07 -7.20 -11.39
N PHE A 365 12.24 -7.76 -10.51
CA PHE A 365 11.71 -7.03 -9.38
C PHE A 365 12.80 -6.61 -8.39
N LEU A 366 12.73 -5.35 -7.96
CA LEU A 366 13.67 -4.72 -7.04
C LEU A 366 12.92 -4.16 -5.82
N ASP A 367 13.61 -4.04 -4.69
CA ASP A 367 13.09 -3.32 -3.53
C ASP A 367 12.77 -1.88 -3.87
N ASN A 368 11.84 -1.30 -3.11
CA ASN A 368 11.53 0.12 -3.26
C ASN A 368 12.72 1.00 -2.83
N PRO A 369 13.16 1.97 -3.66
CA PRO A 369 14.31 2.81 -3.33
C PRO A 369 14.02 3.88 -2.26
N GLY A 370 12.90 3.78 -1.55
CA GLY A 370 12.48 4.74 -0.52
C GLY A 370 13.51 4.91 0.58
N ASP A 371 14.18 3.83 0.98
CA ASP A 371 15.32 3.82 1.89
C ASP A 371 16.50 3.04 1.26
N PRO A 372 17.31 3.69 0.41
CA PRO A 372 18.40 3.01 -0.29
C PRO A 372 19.56 2.64 0.63
N GLU A 373 19.60 3.14 1.87
CA GLU A 373 20.58 2.74 2.89
C GLU A 373 20.34 1.30 3.35
N ASN A 374 19.09 0.85 3.21
CA ASN A 374 18.55 -0.38 3.75
C ASN A 374 17.88 -1.18 2.61
N TRP A 375 18.67 -1.76 1.71
CA TRP A 375 18.25 -2.68 0.63
C TRP A 375 17.73 -2.03 -0.68
N SER A 376 18.34 -2.46 -1.79
CA SER A 376 18.00 -2.06 -3.16
C SER A 376 18.41 -3.19 -4.12
N ASN A 377 17.97 -4.41 -3.84
CA ASN A 377 18.38 -5.61 -4.57
C ASN A 377 17.18 -6.37 -5.17
N SER A 378 17.49 -7.37 -5.99
CA SER A 378 16.53 -8.38 -6.46
C SER A 378 16.77 -9.65 -5.65
N TYR A 379 15.80 -10.03 -4.82
CA TYR A 379 15.82 -11.27 -4.05
C TYR A 379 15.03 -12.38 -4.73
N THR A 380 15.13 -13.60 -4.20
CA THR A 380 14.14 -14.64 -4.49
C THR A 380 12.75 -14.14 -4.12
N GLN A 381 11.79 -14.25 -5.02
CA GLN A 381 10.43 -13.75 -4.81
C GLN A 381 9.45 -14.45 -5.74
N TYR A 382 8.16 -14.42 -5.39
CA TYR A 382 7.04 -14.98 -6.16
C TYR A 382 5.88 -13.97 -6.30
N ILE A 383 6.20 -12.69 -6.47
CA ILE A 383 5.25 -11.57 -6.63
C ILE A 383 4.29 -11.84 -7.78
N ALA A 384 4.78 -12.33 -8.92
CA ALA A 384 3.93 -12.62 -10.07
C ALA A 384 2.82 -13.64 -9.75
N GLU A 385 3.15 -14.70 -9.01
CA GLU A 385 2.18 -15.71 -8.55
C GLU A 385 1.15 -15.11 -7.57
N ALA A 386 1.63 -14.39 -6.55
CA ALA A 386 0.78 -13.78 -5.53
C ALA A 386 -0.14 -12.70 -6.13
N ALA A 387 0.38 -11.86 -7.02
CA ALA A 387 -0.36 -10.86 -7.77
C ALA A 387 -1.47 -11.52 -8.59
N TRP A 388 -1.17 -12.61 -9.32
CA TRP A 388 -2.17 -13.30 -10.13
C TRP A 388 -3.27 -13.92 -9.27
N LYS A 389 -2.92 -14.54 -8.13
CA LYS A 389 -3.91 -15.03 -7.17
C LYS A 389 -4.78 -13.90 -6.61
N SER A 390 -4.21 -12.72 -6.34
CA SER A 390 -5.00 -11.55 -5.91
C SER A 390 -6.00 -11.12 -7.00
N TYR A 391 -5.61 -11.16 -8.28
CA TYR A 391 -6.51 -10.89 -9.40
C TYR A 391 -7.58 -11.97 -9.57
N GLN A 392 -7.27 -13.24 -9.31
CA GLN A 392 -8.27 -14.33 -9.32
C GLN A 392 -9.35 -14.15 -8.22
N ILE A 393 -9.00 -13.56 -7.08
CA ILE A 393 -9.93 -13.21 -6.00
C ILE A 393 -10.74 -11.96 -6.33
N HIS A 394 -10.09 -10.86 -6.69
CA HIS A 394 -10.76 -9.56 -6.81
C HIS A 394 -11.24 -9.25 -8.22
N GLY A 395 -10.54 -9.72 -9.25
CA GLY A 395 -10.80 -9.40 -10.64
C GLY A 395 -10.61 -7.92 -10.97
N GLY A 396 -10.99 -7.58 -12.19
CA GLY A 396 -11.01 -6.21 -12.69
C GLY A 396 -10.92 -6.18 -14.20
N GLN A 397 -11.00 -4.97 -14.75
CA GLN A 397 -10.92 -4.74 -16.20
C GLN A 397 -9.67 -5.42 -16.79
N PRO A 398 -9.74 -5.98 -18.02
CA PRO A 398 -8.63 -6.73 -18.64
C PRO A 398 -7.28 -5.99 -18.66
N ALA A 399 -7.29 -4.66 -18.78
CA ALA A 399 -6.06 -3.86 -18.77
C ALA A 399 -5.25 -4.00 -17.46
N ILE A 400 -5.90 -4.29 -16.33
CA ILE A 400 -5.22 -4.58 -15.05
C ILE A 400 -4.40 -5.87 -15.17
N ALA A 401 -5.01 -6.94 -15.71
CA ALA A 401 -4.31 -8.20 -15.98
C ALA A 401 -3.20 -8.02 -17.03
N GLY A 402 -3.37 -7.11 -17.99
CA GLY A 402 -2.33 -6.75 -18.95
C GLY A 402 -1.08 -6.14 -18.32
N ASN A 403 -1.23 -5.23 -17.35
CA ASN A 403 -0.10 -4.70 -16.58
C ASN A 403 0.60 -5.81 -15.79
N LEU A 404 -0.17 -6.63 -15.06
CA LEU A 404 0.37 -7.75 -14.30
C LEU A 404 1.15 -8.72 -15.21
N ALA A 405 0.58 -9.10 -16.35
CA ALA A 405 1.21 -10.01 -17.30
C ALA A 405 2.56 -9.46 -17.80
N ARG A 406 2.61 -8.15 -18.12
CA ARG A 406 3.84 -7.48 -18.55
C ARG A 406 4.89 -7.45 -17.44
N TYR A 407 4.53 -7.07 -16.22
CA TYR A 407 5.47 -7.02 -15.11
C TYR A 407 6.03 -8.41 -14.80
N ALA A 408 5.18 -9.44 -14.77
CA ALA A 408 5.60 -10.82 -14.57
C ALA A 408 6.51 -11.33 -15.72
N GLU A 409 6.19 -11.02 -16.99
CA GLU A 409 7.05 -11.35 -18.12
C GLU A 409 8.44 -10.72 -17.97
N GLN A 410 8.48 -9.41 -17.69
CA GLN A 410 9.74 -8.68 -17.57
C GLN A 410 10.56 -9.14 -16.37
N ASP A 411 9.91 -9.48 -15.26
CA ASP A 411 10.60 -10.00 -14.09
C ASP A 411 11.26 -11.36 -14.38
N VAL A 412 10.51 -12.34 -14.88
CA VAL A 412 11.03 -13.68 -15.17
C VAL A 412 12.20 -13.61 -16.15
N LYS A 413 12.02 -12.87 -17.25
CA LYS A 413 13.07 -12.73 -18.26
C LYS A 413 14.25 -11.93 -17.74
N GLY A 414 14.01 -10.89 -16.95
CA GLY A 414 15.04 -10.05 -16.35
C GLY A 414 15.88 -10.79 -15.32
N GLN A 415 15.27 -11.65 -14.51
CA GLN A 415 15.99 -12.49 -13.56
C GLN A 415 16.83 -13.55 -14.24
N LEU A 416 16.31 -14.24 -15.26
CA LEU A 416 17.12 -15.16 -16.05
C LEU A 416 18.27 -14.41 -16.74
N ALA A 417 18.01 -13.28 -17.40
CA ALA A 417 19.05 -12.50 -18.04
C ALA A 417 20.17 -12.02 -17.09
N PHE A 418 19.86 -11.86 -15.79
CA PHE A 418 20.84 -11.44 -14.80
C PHE A 418 21.54 -12.59 -14.08
N TYR A 419 20.80 -13.63 -13.69
CA TYR A 419 21.30 -14.70 -12.82
C TYR A 419 21.58 -16.03 -13.54
N ASP A 420 21.01 -16.29 -14.72
CA ASP A 420 21.25 -17.51 -15.53
C ASP A 420 22.46 -17.28 -16.45
N HIS A 421 23.68 -17.41 -15.90
CA HIS A 421 24.90 -17.07 -16.63
C HIS A 421 25.38 -18.20 -17.57
N ASP A 422 24.88 -19.44 -17.45
CA ASP A 422 25.17 -20.53 -18.40
C ASP A 422 24.01 -20.84 -19.38
N ASN A 423 22.91 -20.10 -19.28
CA ASN A 423 21.69 -20.23 -20.08
C ASN A 423 20.93 -21.55 -19.89
N ASN A 424 21.12 -22.27 -18.78
CA ASN A 424 20.45 -23.54 -18.49
C ASN A 424 18.98 -23.39 -18.03
N LYS A 425 18.49 -22.14 -17.87
CA LYS A 425 17.14 -21.77 -17.41
C LYS A 425 16.93 -21.83 -15.88
N LEU A 426 18.00 -21.89 -15.10
CA LEU A 426 17.98 -21.76 -13.65
C LEU A 426 18.71 -20.49 -13.24
N ILE A 427 18.26 -19.88 -12.16
CA ILE A 427 18.97 -18.75 -11.55
C ILE A 427 20.16 -19.29 -10.75
N GLU A 428 21.26 -18.55 -10.78
CA GLU A 428 22.47 -18.83 -10.02
C GLU A 428 22.68 -17.78 -8.94
N TYR A 429 22.95 -18.21 -7.71
CA TYR A 429 23.34 -17.33 -6.60
C TYR A 429 24.68 -17.77 -6.03
N ASP A 430 25.48 -16.80 -5.56
CA ASP A 430 26.70 -16.98 -4.78
C ASP A 430 26.57 -16.49 -3.32
N TRP A 431 25.45 -15.85 -2.98
CA TRP A 431 25.22 -15.23 -1.69
C TRP A 431 23.91 -15.69 -1.04
N GLY A 432 24.00 -16.21 0.18
CA GLY A 432 22.85 -16.69 0.96
C GLY A 432 21.74 -15.66 1.18
N ALA A 433 22.05 -14.35 1.26
CA ALA A 433 21.01 -13.34 1.47
C ALA A 433 20.08 -13.14 0.27
N LEU A 434 20.50 -13.52 -0.94
CA LEU A 434 19.62 -13.51 -2.12
C LEU A 434 18.43 -14.47 -1.95
N THR A 435 18.55 -15.45 -1.05
CA THR A 435 17.49 -16.41 -0.73
C THR A 435 16.48 -15.90 0.30
N GLY A 436 16.73 -14.75 0.92
CA GLY A 436 15.91 -14.23 2.01
C GLY A 436 16.03 -15.01 3.33
N ASN A 437 17.01 -15.91 3.42
CA ASN A 437 17.30 -16.72 4.60
C ASN A 437 18.76 -16.55 4.99
N ASP A 438 19.21 -15.29 5.00
CA ASP A 438 20.60 -14.80 5.04
C ASP A 438 21.60 -15.69 5.78
N ALA A 439 21.27 -16.09 7.01
CA ALA A 439 22.16 -16.83 7.89
C ALA A 439 21.76 -18.30 8.12
N ASP A 440 20.75 -18.81 7.42
CA ASP A 440 20.22 -20.19 7.55
C ASP A 440 20.13 -20.94 6.20
N ALA A 441 20.64 -20.36 5.11
CA ALA A 441 20.84 -21.06 3.83
C ALA A 441 22.13 -21.91 3.86
N VAL A 442 22.08 -23.03 4.58
CA VAL A 442 23.25 -23.87 4.90
C VAL A 442 24.01 -24.40 3.66
N SER A 443 23.35 -24.56 2.52
CA SER A 443 24.04 -24.98 1.28
C SER A 443 25.24 -24.10 0.91
N PHE A 444 25.18 -22.78 1.12
CA PHE A 444 26.26 -21.84 0.82
C PHE A 444 27.51 -22.04 1.69
N HIS A 445 27.37 -22.71 2.83
CA HIS A 445 28.49 -22.96 3.73
C HIS A 445 29.34 -24.17 3.31
N TRP A 446 28.89 -24.97 2.33
CA TRP A 446 29.60 -26.19 1.94
C TRP A 446 30.86 -25.89 1.15
N LYS A 447 30.73 -25.08 0.10
CA LYS A 447 31.82 -24.62 -0.78
C LYS A 447 31.45 -23.27 -1.40
N PRO A 448 32.43 -22.38 -1.64
CA PRO A 448 32.18 -21.12 -2.31
C PRO A 448 31.86 -21.33 -3.79
N GLY A 449 31.07 -20.43 -4.36
CA GLY A 449 30.78 -20.38 -5.79
C GLY A 449 29.30 -20.19 -6.10
N ASN A 450 29.00 -19.90 -7.36
CA ASN A 450 27.64 -19.83 -7.88
C ASN A 450 27.01 -21.23 -7.91
N MET A 451 25.76 -21.32 -7.47
CA MET A 451 24.96 -22.55 -7.46
C MET A 451 23.70 -22.36 -8.29
N ASP A 452 23.38 -23.31 -9.18
CA ASP A 452 22.02 -23.44 -9.70
C ASP A 452 21.06 -23.67 -8.54
N ARG A 453 20.04 -22.83 -8.45
CA ARG A 453 19.15 -22.75 -7.29
C ARG A 453 17.79 -23.38 -7.55
N ALA A 454 17.26 -24.06 -6.53
CA ALA A 454 15.90 -24.63 -6.55
C ALA A 454 14.83 -23.52 -6.47
N GLU A 455 15.24 -22.34 -6.01
CA GLU A 455 14.49 -21.08 -6.05
C GLU A 455 14.06 -20.67 -7.47
N SER A 456 14.65 -21.26 -8.52
CA SER A 456 14.16 -21.21 -9.92
C SER A 456 12.67 -21.59 -10.05
N ALA A 457 12.13 -22.29 -9.05
CA ALA A 457 10.70 -22.54 -8.87
C ALA A 457 9.83 -21.28 -8.98
N TYR A 458 10.32 -20.11 -8.54
CA TYR A 458 9.52 -18.89 -8.61
C TYR A 458 9.54 -18.23 -9.99
N GLN A 459 10.59 -18.43 -10.80
CA GLN A 459 10.57 -18.07 -12.22
C GLN A 459 9.62 -18.99 -12.99
N TYR A 460 9.52 -20.27 -12.61
CA TYR A 460 8.50 -21.18 -13.15
C TYR A 460 7.08 -20.67 -12.83
N SER A 461 6.76 -20.38 -11.56
CA SER A 461 5.41 -19.94 -11.19
C SER A 461 5.10 -18.53 -11.71
N GLY A 462 6.09 -17.65 -11.79
CA GLY A 462 5.97 -16.33 -12.42
C GLY A 462 5.69 -16.43 -13.92
N ALA A 463 6.34 -17.34 -14.63
CA ALA A 463 6.08 -17.58 -16.06
C ALA A 463 4.65 -18.12 -16.29
N LEU A 464 4.17 -19.01 -15.40
CA LEU A 464 2.79 -19.48 -15.44
C LEU A 464 1.78 -18.37 -15.15
N ALA A 465 2.05 -17.52 -14.15
CA ALA A 465 1.20 -16.38 -13.83
C ALA A 465 1.11 -15.40 -15.02
N ALA A 466 2.24 -15.06 -15.64
CA ALA A 466 2.29 -14.24 -16.85
C ALA A 466 1.48 -14.88 -17.99
N ALA A 467 1.65 -16.19 -18.22
CA ALA A 467 0.91 -16.90 -19.24
C ALA A 467 -0.61 -16.83 -19.03
N GLN A 468 -1.07 -17.14 -17.81
CA GLN A 468 -2.48 -17.12 -17.46
C GLN A 468 -3.07 -15.71 -17.57
N ALA A 469 -2.32 -14.68 -17.16
CA ALA A 469 -2.75 -13.30 -17.27
C ALA A 469 -2.86 -12.84 -18.74
N TYR A 470 -1.91 -13.21 -19.61
CA TYR A 470 -1.99 -12.95 -21.05
C TYR A 470 -3.17 -13.66 -21.71
N GLU A 471 -3.43 -14.92 -21.37
CA GLU A 471 -4.57 -15.68 -21.88
C GLU A 471 -5.90 -15.06 -21.45
N ALA A 472 -5.99 -14.58 -20.20
CA ALA A 472 -7.18 -13.93 -19.68
C ALA A 472 -7.56 -12.66 -20.45
N ILE A 473 -6.59 -11.98 -21.08
CA ILE A 473 -6.82 -10.81 -21.95
C ILE A 473 -6.85 -11.16 -23.44
N GLY A 474 -6.87 -12.45 -23.79
CA GLY A 474 -6.95 -12.93 -25.17
C GLY A 474 -5.62 -12.94 -25.94
N ASN A 475 -4.49 -12.67 -25.29
CA ASN A 475 -3.16 -12.73 -25.92
C ASN A 475 -2.58 -14.15 -25.84
N THR A 476 -3.16 -15.07 -26.61
CA THR A 476 -2.78 -16.49 -26.63
C THR A 476 -1.35 -16.73 -27.10
N ALA A 477 -0.81 -15.88 -27.99
CA ALA A 477 0.56 -15.97 -28.45
C ALA A 477 1.55 -15.75 -27.30
N LYS A 478 1.38 -14.68 -26.52
CA LYS A 478 2.19 -14.44 -25.31
C LYS A 478 1.92 -15.46 -24.22
N GLY A 479 0.68 -15.92 -24.07
CA GLY A 479 0.35 -17.05 -23.18
C GLY A 479 1.21 -18.28 -23.49
N THR A 480 1.26 -18.68 -24.76
CA THR A 480 2.03 -19.84 -25.24
C THR A 480 3.53 -19.65 -25.06
N GLU A 481 4.05 -18.46 -25.34
CA GLU A 481 5.46 -18.11 -25.12
C GLU A 481 5.85 -18.32 -23.66
N MET A 482 5.07 -17.76 -22.72
CA MET A 482 5.37 -17.85 -21.30
C MET A 482 5.16 -19.26 -20.74
N ARG A 483 4.20 -20.05 -21.24
CA ARG A 483 4.08 -21.48 -20.88
C ARG A 483 5.27 -22.30 -21.37
N THR A 484 5.78 -21.99 -22.55
CA THR A 484 6.98 -22.64 -23.09
C THR A 484 8.18 -22.36 -22.19
N LEU A 485 8.37 -21.10 -21.78
CA LEU A 485 9.41 -20.74 -20.83
C LEU A 485 9.25 -21.44 -19.48
N ALA A 486 8.02 -21.48 -18.92
CA ALA A 486 7.75 -22.24 -17.70
C ALA A 486 8.15 -23.71 -17.84
N THR A 487 7.79 -24.36 -18.96
CA THR A 487 8.14 -25.75 -19.23
C THR A 487 9.66 -25.95 -19.32
N GLN A 488 10.39 -25.01 -19.93
CA GLN A 488 11.85 -25.05 -19.99
C GLN A 488 12.48 -24.98 -18.60
N ILE A 489 12.03 -24.06 -17.75
CA ILE A 489 12.50 -23.93 -16.36
C ILE A 489 12.17 -25.19 -15.56
N GLN A 490 10.95 -25.73 -15.70
CA GLN A 490 10.53 -26.98 -15.06
C GLN A 490 11.45 -28.14 -15.42
N ASN A 491 11.73 -28.30 -16.72
CA ASN A 491 12.63 -29.33 -17.21
C ASN A 491 14.05 -29.14 -16.68
N ALA A 492 14.54 -27.90 -16.59
CA ALA A 492 15.85 -27.61 -16.03
C ALA A 492 15.92 -27.98 -14.54
N ILE A 493 14.89 -27.64 -13.74
CA ILE A 493 14.82 -28.03 -12.32
C ILE A 493 14.96 -29.55 -12.18
N VAL A 494 14.21 -30.32 -13.00
CA VAL A 494 14.25 -31.78 -12.93
C VAL A 494 15.57 -32.36 -13.45
N ASN A 495 16.09 -31.86 -14.57
CA ASN A 495 17.26 -32.46 -15.23
C ASN A 495 18.59 -32.08 -14.57
N VAL A 496 18.67 -30.90 -13.94
CA VAL A 496 19.90 -30.37 -13.35
C VAL A 496 19.95 -30.63 -11.84
N LEU A 497 18.86 -30.38 -11.12
CA LEU A 497 18.87 -30.38 -9.66
C LEU A 497 18.49 -31.73 -9.04
N TRP A 498 17.87 -32.64 -9.80
CA TRP A 498 17.58 -33.99 -9.28
C TRP A 498 18.86 -34.81 -9.17
N ASN A 499 19.23 -35.20 -7.95
CA ASN A 499 20.27 -36.16 -7.69
C ASN A 499 19.67 -37.58 -7.61
N PRO A 500 19.84 -38.43 -8.63
CA PRO A 500 19.24 -39.76 -8.63
C PRO A 500 19.86 -40.70 -7.59
N ASN A 501 21.12 -40.49 -7.20
CA ASN A 501 21.81 -41.33 -6.22
C ASN A 501 21.29 -41.11 -4.79
N ARG A 502 20.81 -39.89 -4.52
CA ARG A 502 20.29 -39.48 -3.20
C ARG A 502 18.77 -39.32 -3.19
N GLN A 503 18.12 -39.39 -4.35
CA GLN A 503 16.69 -39.16 -4.53
C GLN A 503 16.23 -37.85 -3.86
N LEU A 504 16.95 -36.76 -4.15
CA LEU A 504 16.73 -35.43 -3.59
C LEU A 504 16.93 -34.38 -4.68
N PHE A 505 16.19 -33.28 -4.60
CA PHE A 505 16.50 -32.07 -5.35
C PHE A 505 17.54 -31.27 -4.57
N GLU A 506 18.73 -31.13 -5.14
CA GLU A 506 19.89 -30.51 -4.51
C GLU A 506 20.35 -29.36 -5.39
N HIS A 507 20.78 -28.26 -4.76
CA HIS A 507 21.45 -27.18 -5.49
C HIS A 507 22.68 -27.75 -6.21
N ARG A 508 23.15 -27.09 -7.28
CA ARG A 508 24.28 -27.60 -8.06
C ARG A 508 25.37 -26.55 -8.19
N LEU A 509 26.60 -26.85 -7.78
CA LEU A 509 27.72 -25.96 -8.00
C LEU A 509 27.97 -25.81 -9.50
N LYS A 510 27.93 -24.59 -9.99
CA LYS A 510 28.14 -24.30 -11.41
C LYS A 510 29.54 -24.72 -11.88
N SER A 511 30.56 -24.47 -11.07
CA SER A 511 31.96 -24.66 -11.45
C SER A 511 32.34 -26.13 -11.65
N THR A 512 31.72 -27.04 -10.90
CA THR A 512 32.07 -28.47 -10.88
C THR A 512 30.92 -29.39 -11.27
N ASN A 513 29.70 -28.86 -11.43
CA ASN A 513 28.48 -29.63 -11.61
C ASN A 513 28.14 -30.58 -10.45
N GLU A 514 28.78 -30.43 -9.29
CA GLU A 514 28.51 -31.22 -8.09
C GLU A 514 27.18 -30.81 -7.45
N TRP A 515 26.36 -31.80 -7.08
CA TRP A 515 25.21 -31.56 -6.20
C TRP A 515 25.68 -31.19 -4.79
N VAL A 516 25.11 -30.12 -4.25
CA VAL A 516 25.39 -29.62 -2.90
C VAL A 516 24.67 -30.50 -1.88
N PRO A 517 25.39 -31.21 -1.00
CA PRO A 517 24.79 -32.21 -0.11
C PRO A 517 24.06 -31.60 1.10
N TRP A 518 24.33 -30.33 1.43
CA TRP A 518 23.70 -29.58 2.52
C TRP A 518 22.45 -28.87 2.00
N LYS A 519 21.34 -29.01 2.73
CA LYS A 519 19.99 -28.72 2.27
C LYS A 519 19.27 -27.76 3.21
N GLU A 520 18.26 -27.12 2.67
CA GLU A 520 17.33 -26.25 3.37
C GLU A 520 15.92 -26.42 2.80
N ILE A 521 14.91 -25.79 3.40
CA ILE A 521 13.54 -25.82 2.87
C ILE A 521 13.44 -25.23 1.46
N ASN A 522 14.41 -24.40 1.04
CA ASN A 522 14.52 -23.84 -0.32
C ASN A 522 14.61 -24.91 -1.40
N ASN A 523 15.24 -26.06 -1.11
CA ASN A 523 15.28 -27.21 -2.01
C ASN A 523 13.87 -27.73 -2.38
N TYR A 524 12.86 -27.40 -1.58
CA TYR A 524 11.48 -27.86 -1.73
C TYR A 524 10.54 -26.83 -2.36
N TYR A 525 11.01 -25.63 -2.72
CA TYR A 525 10.20 -24.63 -3.42
C TYR A 525 9.58 -25.17 -4.72
N PRO A 526 10.28 -26.01 -5.52
CA PRO A 526 9.67 -26.66 -6.68
C PRO A 526 8.41 -27.49 -6.35
N PHE A 527 8.34 -28.15 -5.19
CA PHE A 527 7.13 -28.84 -4.76
C PHE A 527 6.03 -27.84 -4.38
N ALA A 528 6.38 -26.78 -3.65
CA ALA A 528 5.45 -25.75 -3.19
C ALA A 528 4.71 -25.07 -4.34
N VAL A 529 5.36 -24.88 -5.50
CA VAL A 529 4.75 -24.27 -6.69
C VAL A 529 4.22 -25.29 -7.71
N GLY A 530 4.32 -26.59 -7.43
CA GLY A 530 3.84 -27.64 -8.34
C GLY A 530 4.72 -27.89 -9.57
N ALA A 531 5.99 -27.48 -9.56
CA ALA A 531 6.93 -27.72 -10.65
C ALA A 531 7.36 -29.19 -10.75
N ILE A 532 7.34 -29.95 -9.66
CA ILE A 532 7.81 -31.34 -9.67
C ILE A 532 6.75 -32.29 -10.24
N PRO A 533 7.08 -33.12 -11.25
CA PRO A 533 6.16 -34.16 -11.70
C PRO A 533 5.76 -35.11 -10.56
N ASN A 534 4.47 -35.43 -10.43
CA ASN A 534 3.99 -36.28 -9.36
C ASN A 534 4.26 -37.79 -9.62
N THR A 535 5.53 -38.20 -9.49
CA THR A 535 5.97 -39.60 -9.63
C THR A 535 6.44 -40.16 -8.28
N ALA A 536 6.38 -41.48 -8.09
CA ALA A 536 6.89 -42.11 -6.87
C ALA A 536 8.38 -41.78 -6.63
N THR A 537 9.17 -41.75 -7.70
CA THR A 537 10.61 -41.41 -7.67
C THR A 537 10.87 -40.05 -7.06
N TYR A 538 10.17 -39.00 -7.51
CA TYR A 538 10.43 -37.65 -7.03
C TYR A 538 9.84 -37.41 -5.64
N ARG A 539 8.72 -38.05 -5.30
CA ARG A 539 8.13 -37.94 -3.97
C ARG A 539 9.07 -38.41 -2.86
N GLU A 540 9.99 -39.32 -3.14
CA GLU A 540 11.01 -39.78 -2.18
C GLU A 540 11.83 -38.63 -1.57
N ALA A 541 11.96 -37.49 -2.24
CA ALA A 541 12.62 -36.31 -1.68
C ALA A 541 11.96 -35.79 -0.39
N LEU A 542 10.64 -36.00 -0.22
CA LEU A 542 9.87 -35.54 0.92
C LEU A 542 10.16 -36.34 2.20
N ARG A 543 10.81 -37.50 2.12
CA ARG A 543 11.11 -38.36 3.27
C ARG A 543 11.87 -37.69 4.41
N LEU A 544 12.59 -36.61 4.13
CA LEU A 544 13.33 -35.88 5.16
C LEU A 544 12.40 -35.20 6.18
N TYR A 545 11.13 -34.93 5.84
CA TYR A 545 10.15 -34.36 6.76
C TYR A 545 9.59 -35.37 7.79
N ASP A 546 9.87 -36.66 7.62
CA ASP A 546 9.53 -37.71 8.60
C ASP A 546 10.46 -37.68 9.82
N SER A 547 11.55 -36.90 9.77
CA SER A 547 12.53 -36.82 10.86
C SER A 547 12.62 -35.40 11.44
N PRO A 548 12.25 -35.18 12.72
CA PRO A 548 12.42 -33.89 13.39
C PRO A 548 13.90 -33.50 13.55
N ALA A 549 14.84 -34.45 13.44
CA ALA A 549 16.27 -34.16 13.43
C ALA A 549 16.73 -33.52 12.10
N GLN A 550 15.95 -33.65 11.04
CA GLN A 550 16.18 -33.02 9.73
C GLN A 550 15.43 -31.70 9.65
N TYR A 551 14.08 -31.76 9.70
CA TYR A 551 13.18 -30.61 9.63
C TYR A 551 12.17 -30.67 10.78
N PRO A 552 12.43 -30.00 11.91
CA PRO A 552 11.49 -29.92 13.01
C PRO A 552 10.31 -28.98 12.70
N ILE A 553 9.12 -29.30 13.21
CA ILE A 553 7.96 -28.39 13.16
C ILE A 553 8.19 -27.12 13.99
N PHE A 554 8.88 -27.24 15.13
CA PHE A 554 9.26 -26.11 15.95
C PHE A 554 10.58 -26.35 16.69
N PRO A 555 11.53 -25.41 16.65
CA PRO A 555 11.48 -24.17 15.86
C PRO A 555 11.53 -24.45 14.35
N TYR A 556 10.73 -23.74 13.57
CA TYR A 556 10.55 -23.98 12.13
C TYR A 556 11.71 -23.39 11.31
N TYR A 557 12.89 -24.00 11.40
CA TYR A 557 14.10 -23.55 10.69
C TYR A 557 14.00 -23.67 9.16
N THR A 558 14.87 -22.92 8.46
CA THR A 558 15.10 -23.08 7.02
C THR A 558 16.14 -24.18 6.77
N ALA A 559 17.28 -24.16 7.47
CA ALA A 559 18.32 -25.16 7.32
C ALA A 559 17.84 -26.54 7.77
N ASN A 560 18.27 -27.56 7.05
CA ASN A 560 18.25 -28.92 7.55
C ASN A 560 19.17 -29.04 8.78
N GLN A 561 18.66 -29.54 9.91
CA GLN A 561 19.40 -29.51 11.17
C GLN A 561 20.54 -30.54 11.25
N VAL A 562 20.47 -31.66 10.50
CA VAL A 562 21.60 -32.58 10.36
C VAL A 562 22.73 -31.92 9.57
N ASP A 563 22.40 -31.27 8.44
CA ASP A 563 23.39 -30.59 7.61
C ASP A 563 23.97 -29.37 8.33
N LYS A 564 23.17 -28.65 9.12
CA LYS A 564 23.61 -27.54 9.96
C LYS A 564 24.61 -27.98 11.02
N ALA A 565 24.39 -29.13 11.65
CA ALA A 565 25.37 -29.71 12.57
C ALA A 565 26.68 -30.07 11.84
N ALA A 566 26.60 -30.61 10.62
CA ALA A 566 27.79 -30.88 9.81
C ALA A 566 28.52 -29.59 9.41
N ALA A 567 27.79 -28.54 9.03
CA ALA A 567 28.34 -27.23 8.71
C ALA A 567 29.02 -26.58 9.92
N ALA A 568 28.41 -26.67 11.11
CA ALA A 568 29.01 -26.22 12.36
C ALA A 568 30.31 -26.97 12.70
N ALA A 569 30.34 -28.29 12.53
CA ALA A 569 31.55 -29.10 12.71
C ALA A 569 32.65 -28.74 11.70
N ALA A 570 32.28 -28.25 10.52
CA ALA A 570 33.18 -27.71 9.51
C ALA A 570 33.55 -26.22 9.72
N GLY A 571 33.14 -25.61 10.84
CA GLY A 571 33.48 -24.22 11.18
C GLY A 571 32.51 -23.15 10.66
N ASN A 572 31.37 -23.53 10.08
CA ASN A 572 30.38 -22.63 9.48
C ASN A 572 28.98 -22.83 10.10
N PRO A 573 28.78 -22.49 11.40
CA PRO A 573 27.55 -22.84 12.13
C PRO A 573 26.29 -22.11 11.66
N GLY A 574 26.42 -20.99 10.93
CA GLY A 574 25.29 -20.12 10.59
C GLY A 574 24.63 -19.50 11.84
N SER A 575 23.41 -18.97 11.67
CA SER A 575 22.58 -18.51 12.79
C SER A 575 21.74 -19.65 13.38
N ASN A 576 21.13 -19.45 14.55
CA ASN A 576 20.08 -20.33 15.07
C ASN A 576 18.70 -19.65 15.05
N ASN A 577 18.49 -18.76 14.08
CA ASN A 577 17.30 -17.93 14.00
C ASN A 577 16.15 -18.69 13.34
N PHE A 578 14.92 -18.37 13.75
CA PHE A 578 13.69 -18.79 13.09
C PHE A 578 12.66 -17.67 13.17
N SER A 579 11.75 -17.61 12.21
CA SER A 579 10.85 -16.48 11.98
C SER A 579 9.61 -16.92 11.20
N THR A 580 8.60 -16.05 11.17
CA THR A 580 7.37 -16.25 10.41
C THR A 580 7.67 -16.54 8.94
N ILE A 581 8.72 -15.94 8.34
CA ILE A 581 9.14 -16.18 6.95
C ILE A 581 9.41 -17.66 6.68
N ASN A 582 10.09 -18.34 7.61
CA ASN A 582 10.43 -19.76 7.48
C ASN A 582 9.15 -20.61 7.53
N SER A 583 8.28 -20.35 8.51
CA SER A 583 6.99 -21.04 8.61
C SER A 583 6.06 -20.76 7.42
N THR A 584 6.09 -19.56 6.84
CA THR A 584 5.29 -19.18 5.66
C THR A 584 5.60 -20.10 4.49
N VAL A 585 6.89 -20.30 4.24
CA VAL A 585 7.40 -21.16 3.18
C VAL A 585 7.08 -22.63 3.45
N GLN A 586 7.21 -23.09 4.71
CA GLN A 586 6.79 -24.44 5.09
C GLN A 586 5.28 -24.64 4.88
N PHE A 587 4.44 -23.66 5.22
CA PHE A 587 3.00 -23.74 4.94
C PHE A 587 2.74 -23.89 3.44
N ARG A 588 3.44 -23.15 2.57
CA ARG A 588 3.31 -23.31 1.11
C ARG A 588 3.68 -24.72 0.64
N LEU A 589 4.74 -25.30 1.21
CA LEU A 589 5.13 -26.68 0.93
C LEU A 589 4.03 -27.67 1.35
N TYR A 590 3.60 -27.64 2.62
CA TYR A 590 2.55 -28.52 3.11
C TYR A 590 1.24 -28.34 2.33
N SER A 591 0.88 -27.09 2.02
CA SER A 591 -0.30 -26.73 1.24
C SER A 591 -0.32 -27.43 -0.12
N SER A 592 0.81 -27.42 -0.84
CA SER A 592 0.92 -28.14 -2.12
C SER A 592 1.02 -29.66 -1.92
N VAL A 593 1.89 -30.13 -1.03
CA VAL A 593 2.20 -31.55 -0.84
C VAL A 593 0.96 -32.36 -0.42
N LEU A 594 0.22 -31.88 0.58
CA LEU A 594 -0.95 -32.59 1.09
C LEU A 594 -2.10 -32.68 0.07
N ARG A 595 -2.09 -31.87 -0.99
CA ARG A 595 -3.09 -31.91 -2.08
C ARG A 595 -2.64 -32.66 -3.30
N ASN A 596 -1.38 -32.48 -3.68
CA ASN A 596 -0.90 -32.85 -5.01
C ASN A 596 0.04 -34.06 -5.00
N TYR A 597 0.62 -34.42 -3.86
CA TYR A 597 1.65 -35.45 -3.77
C TYR A 597 1.29 -36.49 -2.70
N PRO A 598 0.68 -37.62 -3.08
CA PRO A 598 0.39 -38.72 -2.15
C PRO A 598 1.67 -39.19 -1.45
N ASN A 599 1.74 -39.02 -0.13
CA ASN A 599 2.95 -39.23 0.64
C ASN A 599 2.63 -39.77 2.04
N ALA A 600 3.66 -40.31 2.71
CA ALA A 600 3.55 -40.87 4.06
C ALA A 600 4.33 -40.06 5.12
N TRP A 601 5.01 -38.99 4.72
CA TRP A 601 6.01 -38.28 5.53
C TRP A 601 5.52 -36.94 6.07
N MET A 602 4.47 -36.38 5.49
CA MET A 602 3.87 -35.11 5.87
C MET A 602 2.37 -35.33 6.08
N SER A 603 1.85 -34.92 7.24
CA SER A 603 0.45 -35.12 7.60
C SER A 603 -0.29 -33.81 7.90
N ALA A 604 -1.62 -33.86 7.88
CA ALA A 604 -2.46 -32.74 8.35
C ALA A 604 -2.26 -32.45 9.85
N THR A 605 -1.82 -33.45 10.63
CA THR A 605 -1.47 -33.24 12.05
C THR A 605 -0.22 -32.39 12.19
N ASP A 606 0.79 -32.61 11.35
CA ASP A 606 2.03 -31.82 11.35
C ASP A 606 1.73 -30.38 10.91
N TYR A 607 0.90 -30.20 9.89
CA TYR A 607 0.38 -28.89 9.49
C TYR A 607 -0.32 -28.17 10.65
N LYS A 608 -1.20 -28.88 11.39
CA LYS A 608 -1.87 -28.33 12.57
C LYS A 608 -0.85 -27.90 13.64
N LYS A 609 0.17 -28.71 13.92
CA LYS A 609 1.22 -28.35 14.88
C LYS A 609 1.97 -27.10 14.43
N LEU A 610 2.32 -26.99 13.15
CA LEU A 610 2.97 -25.81 12.58
C LEU A 610 2.10 -24.56 12.73
N LEU A 611 0.80 -24.65 12.43
CA LEU A 611 -0.18 -23.57 12.65
C LEU A 611 -0.21 -23.10 14.11
N TYR A 612 -0.22 -24.04 15.05
CA TYR A 612 -0.30 -23.71 16.47
C TYR A 612 1.01 -23.10 16.99
N TRP A 613 2.16 -23.65 16.61
CA TRP A 613 3.47 -23.12 17.00
C TRP A 613 3.78 -21.77 16.35
N ASN A 614 3.34 -21.53 15.10
CA ASN A 614 3.45 -20.23 14.44
C ASN A 614 2.71 -19.13 15.23
N ALA A 615 1.50 -19.41 15.72
CA ALA A 615 0.77 -18.45 16.54
C ALA A 615 1.38 -18.30 17.94
N TRP A 616 1.82 -19.41 18.55
CA TRP A 616 2.43 -19.38 19.89
C TRP A 616 3.71 -18.55 19.92
N ALA A 617 4.57 -18.67 18.90
CA ALA A 617 5.82 -17.93 18.83
C ALA A 617 5.61 -16.41 18.80
N GLN A 618 4.48 -15.95 18.25
CA GLN A 618 4.07 -14.54 18.21
C GLN A 618 3.48 -14.04 19.53
N TYR A 619 3.32 -14.89 20.55
CA TYR A 619 2.95 -14.47 21.90
C TYR A 619 4.17 -14.53 22.83
N VAL A 620 4.46 -13.45 23.56
CA VAL A 620 5.56 -13.46 24.55
C VAL A 620 5.28 -14.54 25.60
N GLY A 621 6.10 -15.60 25.60
CA GLY A 621 5.93 -16.78 26.47
C GLY A 621 4.62 -17.55 26.24
N GLY A 622 4.01 -17.45 25.06
CA GLY A 622 2.70 -18.07 24.80
C GLY A 622 1.51 -17.37 25.46
N ASN A 623 1.72 -16.21 26.09
CA ASN A 623 0.67 -15.46 26.75
C ASN A 623 -0.10 -14.60 25.74
N THR A 624 -1.37 -14.95 25.53
CA THR A 624 -2.27 -14.31 24.59
C THR A 624 -2.53 -12.83 24.87
N GLN A 625 -2.19 -12.30 26.06
CA GLN A 625 -2.22 -10.87 26.35
C GLN A 625 -1.15 -10.09 25.58
N TRP A 626 -0.05 -10.74 25.22
CA TRP A 626 1.16 -10.08 24.70
C TRP A 626 1.54 -10.58 23.31
N PRO A 627 0.71 -10.36 22.27
CA PRO A 627 1.15 -10.59 20.91
C PRO A 627 2.27 -9.62 20.53
N ASP A 628 3.37 -10.15 20.02
CA ASP A 628 4.51 -9.43 19.47
C ASP A 628 5.19 -10.31 18.42
N ALA A 629 5.04 -9.92 17.15
CA ALA A 629 5.69 -10.61 16.04
C ALA A 629 7.03 -9.91 15.83
N ASN A 630 8.10 -10.53 16.30
CA ASN A 630 9.44 -10.00 16.08
C ASN A 630 9.89 -10.36 14.66
N GLU A 631 10.89 -9.66 14.13
CA GLU A 631 11.51 -10.04 12.86
C GLU A 631 12.02 -11.49 12.90
N PHE A 632 12.64 -11.90 14.00
CA PHE A 632 13.02 -13.28 14.23
C PHE A 632 13.14 -13.61 15.73
N TRP A 633 13.29 -14.89 16.00
CA TRP A 633 13.49 -15.48 17.31
C TRP A 633 14.71 -16.39 17.27
N ALA A 634 15.34 -16.60 18.42
CA ALA A 634 16.45 -17.52 18.59
C ALA A 634 16.46 -18.12 20.00
N ASP A 635 17.44 -18.99 20.25
CA ASP A 635 17.73 -19.56 21.58
C ASP A 635 16.54 -20.28 22.21
N TRP A 636 15.80 -21.04 21.39
CA TRP A 636 14.81 -21.98 21.87
C TRP A 636 15.48 -23.06 22.73
N ASN A 637 15.02 -23.21 23.98
CA ASN A 637 15.60 -24.16 24.94
C ASN A 637 14.74 -25.41 25.16
N GLY A 638 13.70 -25.63 24.34
CA GLY A 638 12.73 -26.72 24.52
C GLY A 638 11.44 -26.32 25.25
N SER A 639 11.37 -25.13 25.85
CA SER A 639 10.18 -24.65 26.57
C SER A 639 9.88 -23.15 26.38
N SER A 640 10.89 -22.33 26.12
CA SER A 640 10.77 -20.89 25.92
C SER A 640 11.66 -20.38 24.80
N ILE A 641 11.21 -19.30 24.15
CA ILE A 641 12.04 -18.49 23.25
C ILE A 641 12.82 -17.51 24.12
N ASN A 642 14.13 -17.72 24.27
CA ASN A 642 14.96 -16.88 25.15
C ASN A 642 15.47 -15.61 24.46
N TYR A 643 15.44 -15.57 23.13
CA TYR A 643 15.77 -14.38 22.35
C TYR A 643 14.65 -14.02 21.37
N ARG A 644 14.18 -12.78 21.47
CA ARG A 644 13.27 -12.14 20.52
C ARG A 644 13.97 -10.92 19.96
N SER A 645 14.01 -10.76 18.64
CA SER A 645 14.77 -9.67 18.01
C SER A 645 14.16 -8.29 18.30
N TRP A 646 14.96 -7.25 18.09
CA TRP A 646 14.67 -5.86 18.48
C TRP A 646 13.66 -5.13 17.57
N ILE A 647 13.25 -5.74 16.45
CA ILE A 647 12.20 -5.21 15.58
C ILE A 647 10.89 -5.88 16.00
N HIS A 648 9.95 -5.07 16.49
CA HIS A 648 8.68 -5.51 17.05
C HIS A 648 7.52 -5.26 16.10
N HIS A 649 6.42 -5.99 16.30
CA HIS A 649 5.21 -5.86 15.47
C HIS A 649 5.49 -5.89 13.96
N ASN A 650 6.40 -6.77 13.54
CA ASN A 650 6.86 -6.95 12.17
C ASN A 650 5.94 -7.89 11.36
N ILE A 651 6.06 -7.84 10.04
CA ILE A 651 5.41 -8.72 9.06
C ILE A 651 6.43 -9.51 8.22
N LEU A 652 7.54 -9.99 8.78
CA LEU A 652 8.49 -10.86 8.05
C LEU A 652 7.88 -12.25 7.77
N GLY A 653 6.94 -12.33 6.81
CA GLY A 653 6.15 -13.52 6.47
C GLY A 653 4.64 -13.40 6.73
N SER A 654 3.89 -14.40 6.26
CA SER A 654 2.43 -14.45 6.28
C SER A 654 1.84 -15.76 6.79
N SER A 655 0.63 -15.70 7.36
CA SER A 655 -0.04 -16.93 7.81
C SER A 655 -1.56 -16.85 7.94
N ASN A 656 -2.23 -15.72 7.74
CA ASN A 656 -3.70 -15.70 7.77
C ASN A 656 -4.32 -16.45 6.59
N TRP A 657 -3.65 -16.44 5.44
CA TRP A 657 -4.05 -17.20 4.27
C TRP A 657 -4.17 -18.69 4.56
N THR A 658 -3.39 -19.26 5.49
CA THR A 658 -3.45 -20.69 5.86
C THR A 658 -4.85 -21.12 6.31
N VAL A 659 -5.54 -20.29 7.08
CA VAL A 659 -6.91 -20.61 7.55
C VAL A 659 -7.91 -20.52 6.39
N ILE A 660 -7.74 -19.55 5.49
CA ILE A 660 -8.67 -19.30 4.38
C ILE A 660 -8.48 -20.32 3.25
N GLU A 661 -7.23 -20.54 2.87
CA GLU A 661 -6.80 -21.35 1.74
C GLU A 661 -6.67 -22.82 2.08
N ASP A 662 -6.18 -23.13 3.28
CA ASP A 662 -5.88 -24.50 3.68
C ASP A 662 -6.92 -25.10 4.58
N VAL A 663 -7.22 -24.50 5.74
CA VAL A 663 -8.24 -25.07 6.62
C VAL A 663 -9.63 -24.98 5.98
N ALA A 664 -10.02 -23.78 5.54
CA ALA A 664 -11.28 -23.55 4.84
C ALA A 664 -11.22 -23.89 3.34
N GLY A 665 -10.04 -24.15 2.79
CA GLY A 665 -9.86 -24.79 1.49
C GLY A 665 -9.98 -23.89 0.25
N LEU A 666 -10.26 -22.59 0.36
CA LEU A 666 -10.54 -21.75 -0.82
C LEU A 666 -9.38 -21.72 -1.81
N ARG A 667 -9.53 -22.21 -3.05
CA ARG A 667 -8.51 -22.12 -4.10
C ARG A 667 -8.88 -21.03 -5.13
N PRO A 668 -8.04 -19.99 -5.33
CA PRO A 668 -8.27 -18.99 -6.39
C PRO A 668 -8.33 -19.62 -7.79
N ARG A 669 -9.21 -19.10 -8.65
CA ARG A 669 -9.46 -19.63 -10.01
C ARG A 669 -9.57 -18.52 -11.05
N SER A 670 -9.44 -18.88 -12.33
CA SER A 670 -9.62 -17.95 -13.45
C SER A 670 -11.01 -18.04 -14.12
N ASP A 671 -11.82 -19.04 -13.77
CA ASP A 671 -13.19 -19.25 -14.25
C ASP A 671 -14.22 -18.91 -13.17
N ALA A 672 -15.52 -18.96 -13.47
CA ALA A 672 -16.61 -18.65 -12.54
C ALA A 672 -16.89 -19.78 -11.50
N LYS A 673 -16.05 -20.80 -11.38
CA LYS A 673 -16.24 -21.88 -10.39
C LYS A 673 -15.63 -21.47 -9.06
N VAL A 674 -16.17 -22.05 -7.97
CA VAL A 674 -15.56 -21.98 -6.64
C VAL A 674 -15.01 -23.35 -6.31
N GLU A 675 -13.73 -23.40 -5.96
CA GLU A 675 -13.06 -24.63 -5.54
C GLU A 675 -12.64 -24.53 -4.09
N LEU A 676 -13.03 -25.53 -3.32
CA LEU A 676 -12.60 -25.73 -1.96
C LEU A 676 -11.81 -27.05 -1.88
N SER A 677 -10.59 -26.99 -1.34
CA SER A 677 -9.71 -28.14 -1.14
C SER A 677 -9.10 -28.05 0.27
N PRO A 678 -9.86 -28.42 1.32
CA PRO A 678 -9.44 -28.24 2.70
C PRO A 678 -8.35 -29.26 3.12
N ILE A 679 -7.43 -28.81 3.97
CA ILE A 679 -6.54 -29.66 4.76
C ILE A 679 -7.26 -29.92 6.08
N ASN A 680 -7.82 -31.12 6.23
CA ASN A 680 -8.59 -31.47 7.42
C ASN A 680 -7.67 -31.66 8.65
N ILE A 681 -7.55 -30.60 9.46
CA ILE A 681 -6.79 -30.58 10.72
C ILE A 681 -7.60 -31.04 11.95
N GLY A 682 -8.79 -31.61 11.73
CA GLY A 682 -9.66 -32.10 12.81
C GLY A 682 -10.26 -30.99 13.67
N TRP A 683 -10.49 -29.80 13.12
CA TRP A 683 -11.36 -28.81 13.74
C TRP A 683 -12.82 -29.17 13.46
N THR A 684 -13.64 -29.20 14.50
CA THR A 684 -15.07 -29.55 14.37
C THR A 684 -15.89 -28.44 13.73
N HIS A 685 -15.37 -27.22 13.67
CA HIS A 685 -16.06 -26.10 13.04
C HIS A 685 -15.09 -25.01 12.62
N PHE A 686 -15.52 -24.17 11.70
CA PHE A 686 -14.97 -22.84 11.43
C PHE A 686 -15.93 -22.08 10.53
N THR A 687 -15.79 -20.75 10.49
CA THR A 687 -16.33 -19.94 9.40
C THR A 687 -15.32 -18.92 8.91
N VAL A 688 -15.27 -18.74 7.60
CA VAL A 688 -14.65 -17.59 6.93
C VAL A 688 -15.77 -16.84 6.23
N ASN A 689 -16.25 -15.78 6.88
CA ASN A 689 -17.43 -15.03 6.48
C ASN A 689 -17.06 -13.72 5.79
N ASN A 690 -17.78 -13.40 4.71
CA ASN A 690 -17.72 -12.13 4.01
C ASN A 690 -16.37 -11.83 3.31
N LEU A 691 -15.75 -12.83 2.68
CA LEU A 691 -14.66 -12.61 1.72
C LEU A 691 -15.19 -11.88 0.48
N ARG A 692 -14.47 -10.88 -0.03
CA ARG A 692 -14.85 -10.22 -1.27
C ARG A 692 -14.29 -10.97 -2.48
N TYR A 693 -15.06 -11.92 -2.99
CA TYR A 693 -14.70 -12.76 -4.14
C TYR A 693 -15.43 -12.26 -5.40
N ARG A 694 -14.73 -11.51 -6.25
CA ARG A 694 -15.21 -11.02 -7.55
C ARG A 694 -16.55 -10.28 -7.45
N ASN A 695 -16.54 -9.22 -6.65
CA ASN A 695 -17.72 -8.42 -6.30
C ASN A 695 -18.89 -9.17 -5.63
N THR A 696 -18.66 -10.41 -5.19
CA THR A 696 -19.62 -11.22 -4.43
C THR A 696 -19.07 -11.52 -3.04
N ASP A 697 -19.92 -11.46 -2.03
CA ASP A 697 -19.52 -11.81 -0.66
C ASP A 697 -19.59 -13.33 -0.48
N LEU A 698 -18.42 -13.98 -0.42
CA LEU A 698 -18.27 -15.42 -0.22
C LEU A 698 -18.14 -15.74 1.27
N THR A 699 -18.92 -16.70 1.74
CA THR A 699 -18.78 -17.28 3.08
C THR A 699 -18.59 -18.79 2.97
N ILE A 700 -17.64 -19.32 3.73
CA ILE A 700 -17.32 -20.74 3.83
C ILE A 700 -17.54 -21.16 5.28
N VAL A 701 -18.35 -22.19 5.51
CA VAL A 701 -18.64 -22.70 6.86
C VAL A 701 -18.42 -24.21 6.92
N TRP A 702 -17.79 -24.67 7.98
CA TRP A 702 -17.78 -26.07 8.40
C TRP A 702 -18.39 -26.15 9.80
N ASP A 703 -19.37 -27.03 9.97
CA ASP A 703 -19.89 -27.43 11.28
C ASP A 703 -20.12 -28.94 11.25
N ASP A 704 -19.30 -29.68 11.99
CA ASP A 704 -19.20 -31.13 11.87
C ASP A 704 -20.51 -31.82 12.28
N PRO A 705 -21.22 -32.48 11.35
CA PRO A 705 -22.45 -33.19 11.68
C PRO A 705 -22.22 -34.37 12.63
N ALA A 706 -20.99 -34.88 12.74
CA ALA A 706 -20.68 -36.06 13.54
C ALA A 706 -20.70 -35.81 15.06
N ASP A 707 -20.55 -34.56 15.51
CA ASP A 707 -20.56 -34.23 16.94
C ASP A 707 -21.94 -33.85 17.50
N GLY A 708 -22.94 -33.64 16.61
CA GLY A 708 -24.31 -33.32 16.99
C GLY A 708 -24.52 -31.91 17.58
N ILE A 709 -23.52 -31.02 17.50
CA ILE A 709 -23.58 -29.67 18.05
C ILE A 709 -23.79 -28.66 16.91
N THR A 710 -24.87 -27.88 16.96
CA THR A 710 -25.07 -26.75 16.04
C THR A 710 -24.38 -25.50 16.59
N ARG A 711 -23.35 -25.01 15.89
CA ARG A 711 -22.56 -23.85 16.31
C ARG A 711 -22.91 -22.56 15.61
N TYR A 712 -23.43 -22.66 14.39
CA TYR A 712 -23.83 -21.53 13.57
C TYR A 712 -25.34 -21.56 13.33
N PRO A 713 -26.16 -20.95 14.20
CA PRO A 713 -27.62 -20.93 14.05
C PRO A 713 -28.05 -20.42 12.67
N GLY A 714 -28.95 -21.16 12.02
CA GLY A 714 -29.43 -20.84 10.66
C GLY A 714 -28.52 -21.31 9.52
N VAL A 715 -27.37 -21.92 9.83
CA VAL A 715 -26.48 -22.57 8.86
C VAL A 715 -26.61 -24.10 9.02
N PRO A 716 -26.74 -24.88 7.94
CA PRO A 716 -26.77 -26.34 8.05
C PRO A 716 -25.41 -26.87 8.53
N GLN A 717 -25.44 -27.96 9.30
CA GLN A 717 -24.24 -28.76 9.52
C GLN A 717 -23.71 -29.32 8.20
N GLY A 718 -22.40 -29.52 8.14
CA GLY A 718 -21.65 -29.85 6.94
C GLY A 718 -20.79 -28.69 6.45
N TYR A 719 -20.19 -28.89 5.27
CA TYR A 719 -19.27 -27.98 4.62
C TYR A 719 -19.99 -27.18 3.54
N SER A 720 -20.26 -25.90 3.83
CA SER A 720 -21.17 -25.06 3.05
C SER A 720 -20.49 -23.82 2.48
N ILE A 721 -20.97 -23.39 1.31
CA ILE A 721 -20.65 -22.08 0.72
C ILE A 721 -21.90 -21.23 0.55
N PHE A 722 -21.75 -19.94 0.80
CA PHE A 722 -22.77 -18.92 0.59
C PHE A 722 -22.23 -17.77 -0.25
N LEU A 723 -23.05 -17.26 -1.16
CA LEU A 723 -22.77 -16.07 -1.98
C LEU A 723 -23.82 -15.00 -1.66
N ASN A 724 -23.38 -13.82 -1.22
CA ASN A 724 -24.26 -12.74 -0.76
C ASN A 724 -25.30 -13.22 0.26
N GLY A 725 -24.86 -14.06 1.21
CA GLY A 725 -25.73 -14.67 2.24
C GLY A 725 -26.64 -15.80 1.74
N THR A 726 -26.66 -16.10 0.44
CA THR A 726 -27.46 -17.18 -0.15
C THR A 726 -26.63 -18.47 -0.18
N ARG A 727 -27.11 -19.55 0.47
CA ARG A 727 -26.45 -20.87 0.43
C ARG A 727 -26.41 -21.38 -1.00
N VAL A 728 -25.26 -21.81 -1.52
CA VAL A 728 -25.17 -22.34 -2.90
C VAL A 728 -24.71 -23.80 -2.98
N ALA A 729 -24.00 -24.30 -1.97
CA ALA A 729 -23.69 -25.73 -1.85
C ALA A 729 -23.48 -26.13 -0.39
N THR A 730 -23.76 -27.41 -0.09
CA THR A 730 -23.40 -28.09 1.17
C THR A 730 -22.96 -29.52 0.86
N VAL A 731 -21.80 -29.91 1.36
CA VAL A 731 -21.28 -31.29 1.37
C VAL A 731 -21.24 -31.78 2.81
N ASN A 732 -21.70 -33.00 3.11
CA ASN A 732 -21.82 -33.49 4.49
C ASN A 732 -20.50 -33.78 5.21
N SER A 733 -19.36 -33.66 4.52
CA SER A 733 -18.03 -33.97 5.04
C SER A 733 -17.03 -32.92 4.59
N LEU A 734 -16.01 -32.67 5.40
CA LEU A 734 -14.91 -31.76 5.06
C LEU A 734 -13.94 -32.43 4.07
N VAL A 735 -14.29 -32.37 2.78
CA VAL A 735 -13.54 -32.95 1.65
C VAL A 735 -13.42 -31.94 0.51
N PRO A 736 -12.48 -32.13 -0.44
CA PRO A 736 -12.39 -31.26 -1.61
C PRO A 736 -13.67 -31.29 -2.46
N PHE A 737 -14.10 -30.12 -2.93
CA PHE A 737 -15.14 -30.00 -3.94
C PHE A 737 -14.96 -28.79 -4.85
N THR A 738 -15.48 -28.88 -6.06
CA THR A 738 -15.65 -27.74 -6.98
C THR A 738 -17.12 -27.56 -7.26
N TRP A 739 -17.63 -26.34 -7.08
CA TRP A 739 -18.99 -25.96 -7.41
C TRP A 739 -19.01 -25.03 -8.63
N ASP A 740 -19.87 -25.36 -9.59
CA ASP A 740 -20.03 -24.63 -10.85
C ASP A 740 -21.20 -23.65 -10.74
N ALA A 741 -20.89 -22.35 -10.79
CA ALA A 741 -21.89 -21.31 -10.59
C ALA A 741 -22.99 -21.28 -11.66
N ALA A 742 -22.71 -21.72 -12.89
CA ALA A 742 -23.69 -21.67 -13.97
C ALA A 742 -24.76 -22.77 -13.83
N THR A 743 -24.35 -23.94 -13.35
CA THR A 743 -25.22 -25.14 -13.31
C THR A 743 -25.64 -25.55 -11.90
N GLY A 744 -24.91 -25.11 -10.87
CA GLY A 744 -25.03 -25.61 -9.51
C GLY A 744 -24.33 -26.96 -9.27
N ALA A 745 -23.74 -27.56 -10.30
CA ALA A 745 -23.12 -28.87 -10.17
C ALA A 745 -21.94 -28.85 -9.19
N VAL A 746 -21.83 -29.89 -8.35
CA VAL A 746 -20.74 -30.06 -7.39
C VAL A 746 -19.97 -31.33 -7.74
N THR A 747 -18.67 -31.19 -7.99
CA THR A 747 -17.73 -32.31 -8.17
C THR A 747 -17.00 -32.57 -6.86
N THR A 748 -17.20 -33.74 -6.25
CA THR A 748 -16.58 -34.11 -4.97
C THR A 748 -16.59 -35.64 -4.77
N SER A 749 -15.80 -36.12 -3.82
CA SER A 749 -15.90 -37.50 -3.28
C SER A 749 -16.92 -37.63 -2.14
N GLY A 750 -17.37 -36.51 -1.56
CA GLY A 750 -18.34 -36.49 -0.46
C GLY A 750 -19.79 -36.57 -0.92
N THR A 751 -20.71 -36.66 0.04
CA THR A 751 -22.16 -36.60 -0.25
C THR A 751 -22.62 -35.15 -0.33
N VAL A 752 -23.12 -34.74 -1.49
CA VAL A 752 -23.72 -33.41 -1.72
C VAL A 752 -25.12 -33.38 -1.13
N ALA A 753 -25.33 -32.60 -0.08
CA ALA A 753 -26.64 -32.46 0.58
C ALA A 753 -27.48 -31.31 0.02
N PHE A 754 -26.84 -30.30 -0.55
CA PHE A 754 -27.50 -29.17 -1.18
C PHE A 754 -26.62 -28.59 -2.28
N ASN A 755 -27.24 -28.17 -3.39
CA ASN A 755 -26.59 -27.32 -4.38
C ASN A 755 -27.64 -26.51 -5.15
N GLN A 756 -27.25 -25.34 -5.63
CA GLN A 756 -28.03 -24.54 -6.58
C GLN A 756 -27.10 -23.68 -7.45
N ALA A 757 -27.59 -23.30 -8.63
CA ALA A 757 -26.89 -22.38 -9.52
C ALA A 757 -26.90 -20.94 -8.98
N PHE A 758 -25.88 -20.17 -9.35
CA PHE A 758 -25.80 -18.73 -9.14
C PHE A 758 -25.11 -18.09 -10.37
N PRO A 759 -25.81 -18.00 -11.53
CA PRO A 759 -25.17 -17.64 -12.80
C PRO A 759 -24.58 -16.22 -12.85
N SER A 760 -24.90 -15.36 -11.88
CA SER A 760 -24.36 -14.00 -11.77
C SER A 760 -22.95 -13.93 -11.18
N LEU A 761 -22.36 -15.04 -10.72
CA LEU A 761 -20.96 -15.02 -10.27
C LEU A 761 -20.03 -14.76 -11.46
N GLN A 762 -19.24 -13.69 -11.35
CA GLN A 762 -18.37 -13.22 -12.41
C GLN A 762 -17.08 -14.07 -12.51
N THR A 763 -16.53 -14.18 -13.72
CA THR A 763 -15.10 -14.49 -13.90
C THR A 763 -14.26 -13.27 -13.48
N PRO A 764 -12.95 -13.42 -13.19
CA PRO A 764 -12.11 -12.29 -12.80
C PRO A 764 -12.13 -11.11 -13.79
N THR A 765 -12.14 -11.39 -15.10
CA THR A 765 -12.09 -10.36 -16.16
C THR A 765 -13.42 -9.65 -16.39
N GLN A 766 -14.52 -10.19 -15.86
CA GLN A 766 -15.85 -9.58 -15.89
C GLN A 766 -16.08 -8.61 -14.74
N VAL A 767 -15.22 -8.63 -13.71
CA VAL A 767 -15.33 -7.72 -12.59
C VAL A 767 -14.98 -6.30 -13.04
N SER A 768 -15.81 -5.34 -12.63
CA SER A 768 -15.52 -3.91 -12.80
C SER A 768 -15.06 -3.31 -11.48
N GLN A 769 -13.90 -2.67 -11.51
CA GLN A 769 -13.37 -1.85 -10.43
C GLN A 769 -13.57 -0.36 -10.77
N SER A 770 -14.17 0.39 -9.85
CA SER A 770 -14.57 1.79 -10.11
C SER A 770 -14.43 2.72 -8.91
N SER A 771 -13.90 2.25 -7.77
CA SER A 771 -13.70 3.14 -6.62
C SER A 771 -12.72 4.27 -6.99
N PRO A 772 -12.92 5.51 -6.50
CA PRO A 772 -12.04 6.63 -6.84
C PRO A 772 -10.57 6.35 -6.61
N ARG A 773 -10.23 5.67 -5.49
CA ARG A 773 -8.86 5.27 -5.17
C ARG A 773 -8.30 4.28 -6.20
N MET A 774 -9.08 3.29 -6.61
CA MET A 774 -8.64 2.33 -7.63
C MET A 774 -8.48 2.99 -9.01
N VAL A 775 -9.38 3.91 -9.38
CA VAL A 775 -9.26 4.69 -10.63
C VAL A 775 -7.97 5.51 -10.64
N ASP A 776 -7.66 6.21 -9.56
CA ASP A 776 -6.42 6.98 -9.43
C ASP A 776 -5.16 6.09 -9.47
N MET A 777 -5.12 5.00 -8.69
CA MET A 777 -4.00 4.06 -8.69
C MET A 777 -3.74 3.46 -10.07
N LEU A 778 -4.78 3.02 -10.77
CA LEU A 778 -4.60 2.40 -12.08
C LEU A 778 -4.26 3.44 -13.15
N ALA A 779 -4.78 4.67 -13.05
CA ALA A 779 -4.38 5.74 -13.95
C ALA A 779 -2.89 6.11 -13.79
N LYS A 780 -2.40 6.13 -12.54
CA LYS A 780 -0.97 6.22 -12.20
C LYS A 780 -0.14 5.08 -12.79
N ALA A 781 -0.69 3.87 -12.83
CA ALA A 781 -0.08 2.72 -13.50
C ALA A 781 -0.37 2.64 -15.02
N GLY A 782 -0.95 3.68 -15.62
CA GLY A 782 -1.17 3.78 -17.06
C GLY A 782 -2.45 3.11 -17.59
N VAL A 783 -3.34 2.66 -16.73
CA VAL A 783 -4.60 1.99 -17.08
C VAL A 783 -5.79 2.93 -16.87
N ASP A 784 -6.64 3.07 -17.88
CA ASP A 784 -7.93 3.75 -17.74
C ASP A 784 -9.01 2.77 -17.30
N LEU A 785 -9.59 2.96 -16.11
CA LEU A 785 -10.74 2.18 -15.66
C LEU A 785 -12.08 2.80 -16.07
N THR A 786 -12.08 4.06 -16.53
CA THR A 786 -13.30 4.82 -16.84
C THR A 786 -13.82 4.58 -18.25
N ALA A 787 -12.96 4.12 -19.17
CA ALA A 787 -13.30 3.82 -20.54
C ALA A 787 -12.33 2.81 -21.15
N ASN A 788 -12.80 2.02 -22.12
CA ASN A 788 -11.95 1.16 -22.93
C ASN A 788 -11.56 1.89 -24.21
N LEU A 789 -10.41 2.56 -24.18
CA LEU A 789 -9.95 3.45 -25.26
C LEU A 789 -8.70 2.90 -25.93
N THR A 790 -8.62 3.06 -27.26
CA THR A 790 -7.42 2.74 -28.04
C THR A 790 -6.37 3.84 -27.85
N ASN A 791 -5.19 3.49 -27.33
CA ASN A 791 -4.06 4.42 -27.27
C ASN A 791 -3.50 4.69 -28.67
N LEU A 792 -3.66 5.91 -29.16
CA LEU A 792 -3.19 6.36 -30.48
C LEU A 792 -1.67 6.57 -30.53
N ALA A 793 -1.01 6.69 -29.37
CA ALA A 793 0.45 6.78 -29.31
C ALA A 793 1.13 5.41 -29.50
N ALA A 794 0.42 4.30 -29.25
CA ALA A 794 0.97 2.97 -29.40
C ALA A 794 1.31 2.69 -30.88
N GLY A 795 2.57 2.36 -31.15
CA GLY A 795 3.07 2.11 -32.50
C GLY A 795 3.30 3.37 -33.36
N ALA A 796 3.14 4.57 -32.80
CA ALA A 796 3.49 5.83 -33.46
C ALA A 796 5.01 6.09 -33.44
N THR A 797 5.47 7.05 -34.25
CA THR A 797 6.87 7.48 -34.23
C THR A 797 7.03 8.65 -33.26
N ALA A 798 7.96 8.54 -32.31
CA ALA A 798 8.28 9.61 -31.39
C ALA A 798 9.56 10.36 -31.77
N THR A 799 9.59 11.67 -31.57
CA THR A 799 10.80 12.52 -31.65
C THR A 799 10.78 13.56 -30.52
N ALA A 800 11.90 14.24 -30.27
CA ALA A 800 12.00 15.23 -29.19
C ALA A 800 12.98 16.36 -29.53
N SER A 801 12.89 17.48 -28.79
CA SER A 801 13.85 18.60 -28.86
C SER A 801 15.28 18.15 -28.60
N SER A 802 15.43 17.28 -27.62
CA SER A 802 16.68 16.69 -27.19
C SER A 802 16.40 15.34 -26.51
N THR A 803 17.43 14.51 -26.36
CA THR A 803 17.33 13.26 -25.59
C THR A 803 18.63 13.08 -24.82
N ALA A 804 18.53 12.98 -23.50
CA ALA A 804 19.68 12.79 -22.64
C ALA A 804 20.21 11.35 -22.73
N SER A 805 21.51 11.19 -22.46
CA SER A 805 22.15 9.87 -22.37
C SER A 805 21.42 8.95 -21.38
N GLY A 806 21.28 7.68 -21.74
CA GLY A 806 20.57 6.68 -20.93
C GLY A 806 19.03 6.74 -21.01
N SER A 807 18.47 7.64 -21.83
CA SER A 807 17.03 7.73 -22.12
C SER A 807 16.77 7.60 -23.62
N ASN A 808 15.55 7.27 -24.02
CA ASN A 808 15.18 7.19 -25.43
C ASN A 808 13.71 7.58 -25.66
N VAL A 809 13.40 8.08 -26.86
CA VAL A 809 12.05 8.55 -27.17
C VAL A 809 11.00 7.43 -27.16
N ALA A 810 11.36 6.19 -27.49
CA ALA A 810 10.42 5.07 -27.53
C ALA A 810 9.95 4.66 -26.12
N GLY A 811 10.77 4.89 -25.09
CA GLY A 811 10.45 4.57 -23.70
C GLY A 811 9.27 5.35 -23.13
N ALA A 812 8.81 6.42 -23.77
CA ALA A 812 7.63 7.18 -23.33
C ALA A 812 6.34 6.83 -24.12
N ILE A 813 6.37 5.81 -24.98
CA ILE A 813 5.18 5.31 -25.71
C ILE A 813 5.15 3.78 -25.74
N ASP A 814 5.77 3.13 -24.74
CA ASP A 814 5.86 1.67 -24.67
C ASP A 814 4.60 1.03 -24.02
N GLY A 815 3.71 1.87 -23.48
CA GLY A 815 2.45 1.47 -22.88
C GLY A 815 2.47 1.38 -21.35
N PHE A 816 3.63 1.53 -20.70
CA PHE A 816 3.78 1.31 -19.27
C PHE A 816 4.57 2.46 -18.61
N PRO A 817 3.99 3.19 -17.64
CA PRO A 817 4.67 4.31 -17.00
C PRO A 817 5.73 3.88 -15.96
N THR A 818 6.47 2.81 -16.24
CA THR A 818 7.57 2.34 -15.40
C THR A 818 8.69 3.37 -15.34
N ASN A 819 9.49 3.33 -14.27
CA ASN A 819 10.55 4.31 -14.05
C ASN A 819 11.61 4.31 -15.17
N GLU A 820 11.82 3.16 -15.81
CA GLU A 820 12.60 2.97 -17.02
C GLU A 820 11.96 1.86 -17.89
N PRO A 821 12.14 1.87 -19.22
CA PRO A 821 12.74 2.94 -20.03
C PRO A 821 11.89 4.22 -19.99
N PHE A 822 12.47 5.36 -20.35
CA PHE A 822 11.79 6.66 -20.36
C PHE A 822 12.47 7.61 -21.36
N TRP A 823 11.83 8.73 -21.68
CA TRP A 823 12.46 9.86 -22.38
C TRP A 823 12.88 10.96 -21.39
N GLY A 824 14.08 11.49 -21.52
CA GLY A 824 14.55 12.64 -20.73
C GLY A 824 15.08 13.77 -21.60
N GLY A 825 14.61 14.99 -21.37
CA GLY A 825 15.15 16.20 -21.99
C GLY A 825 16.56 16.54 -21.48
N ASN A 826 17.33 17.30 -22.25
CA ASN A 826 18.69 17.72 -21.91
C ASN A 826 18.83 19.25 -21.74
N THR A 827 17.73 20.01 -21.81
CA THR A 827 17.76 21.47 -21.63
C THR A 827 17.29 21.88 -20.23
N SER A 828 17.69 23.07 -19.78
CA SER A 828 17.27 23.61 -18.47
C SER A 828 16.01 24.48 -18.54
N ALA A 829 15.60 24.96 -19.72
CA ALA A 829 14.50 25.92 -19.86
C ALA A 829 13.21 25.27 -20.39
N SER A 830 13.28 24.59 -21.52
CA SER A 830 12.11 24.02 -22.19
C SER A 830 12.48 22.89 -23.13
N ASP A 831 11.75 21.78 -23.04
CA ASP A 831 11.85 20.65 -23.95
C ASP A 831 10.48 20.33 -24.57
N TRP A 832 10.48 19.70 -25.74
CA TRP A 832 9.28 19.14 -26.35
C TRP A 832 9.45 17.66 -26.68
N TYR A 833 8.36 16.91 -26.53
CA TYR A 833 8.24 15.51 -26.94
C TYR A 833 7.07 15.36 -27.92
N GLU A 834 7.32 14.80 -29.09
CA GLU A 834 6.38 14.70 -30.19
C GLU A 834 6.00 13.25 -30.46
N VAL A 835 4.71 13.03 -30.73
CA VAL A 835 4.16 11.80 -31.30
C VAL A 835 3.63 12.10 -32.71
N ASN A 836 4.12 11.37 -33.70
CA ASN A 836 3.67 11.39 -35.09
C ASN A 836 2.91 10.11 -35.41
N PHE A 837 1.60 10.24 -35.66
CA PHE A 837 0.71 9.12 -35.95
C PHE A 837 0.86 8.54 -37.36
N GLY A 838 1.66 9.17 -38.23
CA GLY A 838 1.81 8.81 -39.64
C GLY A 838 0.64 9.27 -40.53
N ALA A 839 -0.58 9.40 -39.99
CA ALA A 839 -1.74 9.97 -40.66
C ALA A 839 -2.56 10.83 -39.68
N ALA A 840 -3.43 11.71 -40.18
CA ALA A 840 -4.30 12.52 -39.32
C ALA A 840 -5.21 11.61 -38.45
N ARG A 841 -5.20 11.87 -37.14
CA ARG A 841 -6.07 11.19 -36.15
C ARG A 841 -6.86 12.23 -35.38
N THR A 842 -8.11 11.90 -35.06
CA THR A 842 -8.92 12.67 -34.12
C THR A 842 -8.60 12.25 -32.70
N PHE A 843 -8.35 13.22 -31.81
CA PHE A 843 -8.11 12.99 -30.39
C PHE A 843 -8.57 14.18 -29.56
N ASN A 844 -8.87 13.92 -28.29
CA ASN A 844 -9.41 14.91 -27.34
C ASN A 844 -8.90 14.71 -25.90
N GLU A 845 -7.97 13.76 -25.71
CA GLU A 845 -7.36 13.46 -24.42
C GLU A 845 -5.88 13.09 -24.59
N VAL A 846 -5.03 13.65 -23.73
CA VAL A 846 -3.62 13.26 -23.57
C VAL A 846 -3.35 12.99 -22.10
N ARG A 847 -2.78 11.82 -21.80
CA ARG A 847 -2.26 11.45 -20.48
C ARG A 847 -0.74 11.50 -20.53
N VAL A 848 -0.16 12.20 -19.57
CA VAL A 848 1.27 12.46 -19.50
C VAL A 848 1.79 11.96 -18.15
N HIS A 849 2.77 11.07 -18.17
CA HIS A 849 3.42 10.56 -16.97
C HIS A 849 4.82 11.14 -16.86
N PHE A 850 5.00 12.14 -15.98
CA PHE A 850 6.29 12.78 -15.79
C PHE A 850 7.22 11.91 -14.94
N LYS A 851 8.47 11.78 -15.38
CA LYS A 851 9.54 11.12 -14.64
C LYS A 851 9.89 11.91 -13.38
N ASP A 852 10.02 11.21 -12.27
CA ASP A 852 10.58 11.77 -11.04
C ASP A 852 11.77 10.92 -10.60
N SER A 853 12.96 11.51 -10.55
CA SER A 853 14.18 10.78 -10.20
C SER A 853 14.49 10.88 -8.72
N ARG A 854 14.68 9.72 -8.08
CA ARG A 854 15.06 9.57 -6.67
C ARG A 854 16.47 8.95 -6.54
N PRO A 855 17.31 9.35 -5.55
CA PRO A 855 17.05 10.42 -4.58
C PRO A 855 16.86 11.78 -5.25
N ALA A 856 16.20 12.72 -4.55
CA ALA A 856 15.75 14.01 -5.08
C ALA A 856 16.90 14.98 -5.49
N ASN A 857 18.10 14.49 -5.77
CA ASN A 857 19.22 15.20 -6.40
C ASN A 857 19.38 14.85 -7.89
N ALA A 858 18.63 13.87 -8.41
CA ALA A 858 18.70 13.47 -9.82
C ALA A 858 17.86 14.37 -10.75
N THR A 859 18.27 14.48 -12.01
CA THR A 859 18.02 15.57 -12.98
C THR A 859 16.56 15.82 -13.41
N TYR A 860 15.60 14.93 -13.13
CA TYR A 860 14.24 14.99 -13.68
C TYR A 860 13.15 15.23 -12.64
N ARG A 861 12.35 16.29 -12.81
CA ARG A 861 11.18 16.63 -12.00
C ARG A 861 9.97 16.91 -12.89
N ALA A 862 8.79 16.97 -12.27
CA ALA A 862 7.63 17.57 -12.91
C ALA A 862 7.96 19.00 -13.39
N PRO A 863 7.51 19.40 -14.59
CA PRO A 863 7.75 20.74 -15.11
C PRO A 863 7.01 21.81 -14.32
N ALA A 864 7.46 23.07 -14.40
CA ALA A 864 6.72 24.20 -13.86
C ALA A 864 5.38 24.41 -14.60
N SER A 865 5.37 24.16 -15.91
CA SER A 865 4.16 24.12 -16.73
C SER A 865 4.37 23.26 -17.98
N TYR A 866 3.29 22.81 -18.63
CA TYR A 866 3.38 22.15 -19.93
C TYR A 866 2.15 22.47 -20.78
N ASN A 867 2.24 22.35 -22.10
CA ASN A 867 1.14 22.54 -23.05
C ASN A 867 1.13 21.45 -24.11
N ILE A 868 -0.08 21.06 -24.52
CA ILE A 868 -0.30 20.21 -25.68
C ILE A 868 -0.41 21.10 -26.92
N GLN A 869 0.37 20.77 -27.95
CA GLN A 869 0.34 21.43 -29.24
C GLN A 869 0.10 20.41 -30.35
N TYR A 870 -0.54 20.83 -31.44
CA TYR A 870 -0.71 20.02 -32.64
C TYR A 870 -0.14 20.77 -33.84
N LEU A 871 0.27 20.02 -34.86
CA LEU A 871 0.73 20.62 -36.12
C LEU A 871 -0.49 20.96 -36.99
N ASN A 872 -0.71 22.26 -37.21
CA ASN A 872 -1.73 22.79 -38.12
C ASN A 872 -1.04 23.34 -39.37
N GLY A 873 -1.17 22.63 -40.50
CA GLY A 873 -0.39 22.93 -41.69
C GLY A 873 1.12 22.76 -41.41
N SER A 874 1.86 23.85 -41.42
CA SER A 874 3.29 23.89 -41.08
C SER A 874 3.59 24.52 -39.70
N THR A 875 2.57 24.94 -38.97
CA THR A 875 2.71 25.69 -37.72
C THR A 875 2.28 24.87 -36.51
N TRP A 876 3.07 24.90 -35.44
CA TRP A 876 2.67 24.34 -34.16
C TRP A 876 1.71 25.28 -33.45
N THR A 877 0.52 24.78 -33.10
CA THR A 877 -0.53 25.56 -32.44
C THR A 877 -0.90 24.92 -31.12
N ASN A 878 -1.13 25.73 -30.07
CA ASN A 878 -1.68 25.25 -28.81
C ASN A 878 -3.06 24.64 -29.04
N VAL A 879 -3.31 23.48 -28.45
CA VAL A 879 -4.65 22.90 -28.44
C VAL A 879 -5.56 23.85 -27.63
N PRO A 880 -6.69 24.33 -28.18
CA PRO A 880 -7.59 25.22 -27.45
C PRO A 880 -8.31 24.47 -26.33
N GLY A 881 -8.69 25.19 -25.26
CA GLY A 881 -9.56 24.64 -24.21
C GLY A 881 -8.99 23.48 -23.38
N GLN A 882 -7.67 23.41 -23.22
CA GLN A 882 -7.01 22.38 -22.40
C GLN A 882 -7.44 22.45 -20.93
N ASN A 883 -8.12 21.42 -20.46
CA ASN A 883 -8.42 21.17 -19.05
C ASN A 883 -7.42 20.16 -18.48
N LYS A 884 -6.65 20.56 -17.47
CA LYS A 884 -5.55 19.77 -16.89
C LYS A 884 -5.91 19.29 -15.48
N THR A 885 -5.66 18.02 -15.19
CA THR A 885 -5.85 17.41 -13.87
C THR A 885 -4.61 16.61 -13.48
N PRO A 886 -3.91 16.98 -12.39
CA PRO A 886 -4.10 18.21 -11.61
C PRO A 886 -3.83 19.49 -12.43
N ALA A 887 -4.28 20.64 -11.90
CA ALA A 887 -4.11 21.93 -12.55
C ALA A 887 -2.62 22.35 -12.63
N ALA A 888 -1.86 22.13 -11.56
CA ALA A 888 -0.40 22.26 -11.54
C ALA A 888 0.23 20.90 -11.90
N PRO A 889 1.25 20.85 -12.76
CA PRO A 889 1.87 19.58 -13.14
C PRO A 889 2.43 18.85 -11.91
N ARG A 890 2.16 17.56 -11.81
CA ARG A 890 2.74 16.71 -10.75
C ARG A 890 3.62 15.61 -11.32
N ALA A 891 4.46 15.03 -10.47
CA ALA A 891 5.22 13.84 -10.84
C ALA A 891 4.28 12.67 -11.17
N ASN A 892 4.69 11.81 -12.10
CA ASN A 892 3.89 10.76 -12.70
C ASN A 892 2.61 11.29 -13.38
N TYR A 893 1.42 10.81 -13.02
CA TYR A 893 0.22 10.95 -13.82
C TYR A 893 -0.41 12.35 -13.86
N ASN A 894 -0.62 12.85 -15.08
CA ASN A 894 -1.37 14.06 -15.42
C ASN A 894 -2.32 13.78 -16.59
N LEU A 895 -3.53 14.32 -16.54
CA LEU A 895 -4.57 14.21 -17.56
C LEU A 895 -4.82 15.57 -18.20
N VAL A 896 -4.89 15.61 -19.53
CA VAL A 896 -5.35 16.77 -20.29
C VAL A 896 -6.51 16.37 -21.19
N GLN A 897 -7.62 17.08 -21.07
CA GLN A 897 -8.79 16.93 -21.95
C GLN A 897 -9.09 18.25 -22.66
N PHE A 898 -9.62 18.20 -23.88
CA PHE A 898 -9.90 19.39 -24.70
C PHE A 898 -10.96 19.09 -25.77
N PRO A 899 -11.56 20.09 -26.44
CA PRO A 899 -12.39 19.87 -27.62
C PRO A 899 -11.65 19.06 -28.69
N ALA A 900 -12.32 18.09 -29.32
CA ALA A 900 -11.68 17.18 -30.27
C ALA A 900 -11.03 17.93 -31.44
N ILE A 901 -9.78 17.58 -31.75
CA ILE A 901 -9.02 18.09 -32.89
C ILE A 901 -8.56 16.94 -33.77
N SER A 902 -8.25 17.23 -35.04
CA SER A 902 -7.68 16.27 -35.98
C SER A 902 -6.30 16.73 -36.43
N ALA A 903 -5.26 15.92 -36.17
CA ALA A 903 -3.89 16.24 -36.55
C ALA A 903 -3.06 14.97 -36.78
N GLN A 904 -2.01 15.07 -37.59
CA GLN A 904 -1.04 13.98 -37.79
C GLN A 904 0.02 13.94 -36.70
N ARG A 905 0.35 15.10 -36.11
CA ARG A 905 1.44 15.27 -35.16
C ARG A 905 0.97 16.10 -33.97
N VAL A 906 1.37 15.67 -32.79
CA VAL A 906 1.08 16.32 -31.51
C VAL A 906 2.34 16.31 -30.66
N ARG A 907 2.57 17.37 -29.89
CA ARG A 907 3.71 17.44 -28.96
C ARG A 907 3.32 18.00 -27.61
N ILE A 908 4.03 17.53 -26.59
CA ILE A 908 4.01 18.07 -25.24
C ILE A 908 5.19 19.03 -25.14
N VAL A 909 4.92 20.30 -24.89
CA VAL A 909 5.95 21.33 -24.65
C VAL A 909 5.99 21.61 -23.16
N THR A 910 7.16 21.47 -22.56
CA THR A 910 7.39 21.67 -21.12
C THR A 910 8.16 22.95 -20.88
N THR A 911 7.81 23.66 -19.81
CA THR A 911 8.68 24.65 -19.16
C THR A 911 9.27 23.97 -17.94
N ASN A 912 10.58 23.71 -17.98
CA ASN A 912 11.26 22.94 -16.94
C ASN A 912 11.25 23.71 -15.61
N ALA A 913 11.12 22.98 -14.49
CA ALA A 913 11.27 23.58 -13.17
C ALA A 913 12.70 24.07 -12.95
N SER A 914 12.87 25.17 -12.21
CA SER A 914 14.19 25.76 -11.95
C SER A 914 15.18 24.71 -11.41
N GLY A 915 16.36 24.63 -12.03
CA GLY A 915 17.41 23.68 -11.68
C GLY A 915 17.13 22.20 -12.04
N SER A 916 16.03 21.90 -12.73
CA SER A 916 15.64 20.54 -13.12
C SER A 916 15.36 20.42 -14.62
N ARG A 917 15.23 19.19 -15.11
CA ARG A 917 14.80 18.85 -16.48
C ARG A 917 13.47 18.11 -16.42
N SER A 918 12.77 18.03 -17.55
CA SER A 918 11.57 17.20 -17.67
C SER A 918 11.91 15.87 -18.33
N GLY A 919 11.21 14.82 -17.90
CA GLY A 919 11.23 13.51 -18.56
C GLY A 919 9.83 12.89 -18.54
N LEU A 920 9.60 11.94 -19.42
CA LEU A 920 8.32 11.24 -19.58
C LEU A 920 8.56 9.74 -19.47
N THR A 921 7.86 9.09 -18.54
CA THR A 921 7.78 7.63 -18.48
C THR A 921 6.71 7.09 -19.43
N GLU A 922 5.68 7.87 -19.74
CA GLU A 922 4.64 7.46 -20.70
C GLU A 922 3.83 8.66 -21.21
N VAL A 923 3.37 8.55 -22.45
CA VAL A 923 2.41 9.43 -23.12
C VAL A 923 1.34 8.56 -23.76
N LYS A 924 0.09 8.73 -23.34
CA LYS A 924 -1.06 8.07 -23.97
C LYS A 924 -2.01 9.10 -24.55
N ILE A 925 -2.50 8.84 -25.76
CA ILE A 925 -3.34 9.78 -26.50
C ILE A 925 -4.60 9.04 -26.91
N PHE A 926 -5.76 9.63 -26.62
CA PHE A 926 -7.04 8.98 -26.85
C PHE A 926 -8.04 9.88 -27.57
N ASN A 927 -8.97 9.23 -28.26
CA ASN A 927 -10.25 9.81 -28.62
C ASN A 927 -11.32 9.24 -27.68
N ARG A 928 -11.65 9.98 -26.61
CA ARG A 928 -12.70 9.64 -25.66
C ARG A 928 -14.11 9.89 -26.21
N GLY A 929 -14.25 10.73 -27.23
CA GLY A 929 -15.55 11.26 -27.66
C GLY A 929 -16.13 12.26 -26.64
N GLY A 930 -17.32 12.79 -26.95
CA GLY A 930 -17.99 13.84 -26.18
C GLY A 930 -17.41 15.24 -26.41
N VAL A 931 -18.22 16.28 -26.12
CA VAL A 931 -17.74 17.67 -26.13
C VAL A 931 -17.15 17.96 -24.76
N VAL A 932 -15.82 17.93 -24.64
CA VAL A 932 -15.14 18.47 -23.46
C VAL A 932 -15.33 19.99 -23.52
N GLN A 933 -16.24 20.52 -22.70
CA GLN A 933 -16.41 21.96 -22.59
C GLN A 933 -15.17 22.53 -21.90
N PRO A 934 -14.58 23.62 -22.44
CA PRO A 934 -13.54 24.32 -21.70
C PRO A 934 -14.08 24.72 -20.32
N PRO A 935 -13.26 24.67 -19.25
CA PRO A 935 -13.68 25.13 -17.94
C PRO A 935 -14.19 26.58 -18.04
N SER A 936 -15.36 26.85 -17.47
CA SER A 936 -15.99 28.17 -17.55
C SER A 936 -15.07 29.24 -16.94
N ASN A 937 -14.74 30.27 -17.70
CA ASN A 937 -14.03 31.43 -17.19
C ASN A 937 -14.99 32.27 -16.35
N LEU A 938 -14.95 32.07 -15.03
CA LEU A 938 -15.80 32.78 -14.09
C LEU A 938 -15.47 34.28 -14.02
N ALA A 939 -14.30 34.73 -14.50
CA ALA A 939 -14.00 36.17 -14.57
C ALA A 939 -14.98 36.94 -15.47
N GLN A 940 -15.51 36.33 -16.53
CA GLN A 940 -16.43 36.99 -17.48
C GLN A 940 -17.77 37.40 -16.86
N ILE A 941 -18.17 36.74 -15.77
CA ILE A 941 -19.40 37.07 -15.04
C ILE A 941 -19.12 37.93 -13.79
N ALA A 942 -17.86 38.33 -13.58
CA ALA A 942 -17.49 39.25 -12.52
C ALA A 942 -17.67 40.71 -12.99
N THR A 943 -17.91 41.61 -12.03
CA THR A 943 -17.78 43.05 -12.26
C THR A 943 -16.34 43.46 -11.96
N PRO A 944 -15.57 43.95 -12.94
CA PRO A 944 -14.19 44.37 -12.73
C PRO A 944 -14.14 45.81 -12.20
N THR A 945 -13.26 46.07 -11.25
CA THR A 945 -12.90 47.39 -10.75
C THR A 945 -11.39 47.51 -10.62
N ALA A 946 -10.84 48.72 -10.57
CA ALA A 946 -9.40 48.92 -10.47
C ALA A 946 -9.06 50.08 -9.54
N SER A 947 -7.80 50.14 -9.10
CA SER A 947 -7.24 51.27 -8.36
C SER A 947 -7.35 52.58 -9.14
N PHE A 948 -7.12 52.51 -10.45
CA PHE A 948 -7.23 53.61 -11.40
C PHE A 948 -7.35 53.05 -12.82
N THR A 949 -7.97 53.80 -13.74
CA THR A 949 -8.02 53.48 -15.16
C THR A 949 -7.77 54.75 -15.97
N SER A 950 -6.80 54.72 -16.88
CA SER A 950 -6.52 55.84 -17.79
C SER A 950 -7.78 56.23 -18.58
N SER A 951 -7.97 57.51 -18.88
CA SER A 951 -9.22 58.01 -19.49
C SER A 951 -9.57 57.45 -20.88
N TRP A 952 -8.62 56.84 -21.58
CA TRP A 952 -8.79 56.18 -22.89
C TRP A 952 -8.69 54.65 -22.81
N GLU A 953 -8.60 54.08 -21.60
CA GLU A 953 -8.55 52.65 -21.34
C GLU A 953 -9.80 52.21 -20.60
N SER A 954 -10.00 50.90 -20.46
CA SER A 954 -11.21 50.35 -19.82
C SER A 954 -10.85 49.20 -18.90
N VAL A 955 -11.32 49.27 -17.65
CA VAL A 955 -11.20 48.15 -16.71
C VAL A 955 -12.01 46.93 -17.16
N ALA A 956 -13.03 47.10 -18.01
CA ALA A 956 -13.79 45.99 -18.55
C ALA A 956 -12.98 45.10 -19.51
N ALA A 957 -11.85 45.60 -20.04
CA ALA A 957 -10.97 44.81 -20.90
C ALA A 957 -10.39 43.59 -20.18
N VAL A 958 -10.20 43.68 -18.86
CA VAL A 958 -9.55 42.60 -18.08
C VAL A 958 -10.39 41.33 -17.96
N ASN A 959 -11.64 41.33 -18.43
CA ASN A 959 -12.50 40.14 -18.41
C ASN A 959 -13.48 40.08 -19.59
N ASP A 960 -13.14 40.70 -20.73
CA ASP A 960 -13.99 40.76 -21.92
C ASP A 960 -13.98 39.46 -22.75
N GLY A 961 -13.07 38.53 -22.46
CA GLY A 961 -12.94 37.26 -23.15
C GLY A 961 -12.06 37.31 -24.41
N ILE A 962 -11.49 38.45 -24.77
CA ILE A 962 -10.63 38.59 -25.94
C ILE A 962 -9.30 37.88 -25.65
N GLN A 963 -8.88 37.00 -26.56
CA GLN A 963 -7.57 36.36 -26.50
C GLN A 963 -6.51 37.34 -26.99
N PRO A 964 -5.57 37.80 -26.12
CA PRO A 964 -4.58 38.78 -26.57
C PRO A 964 -3.56 38.14 -27.54
N PRO A 965 -3.21 38.82 -28.65
CA PRO A 965 -2.22 38.35 -29.62
C PRO A 965 -0.76 38.60 -29.17
N SER A 966 -0.53 39.63 -28.35
CA SER A 966 0.78 40.00 -27.77
C SER A 966 0.56 40.89 -26.54
N SER A 967 1.60 41.14 -25.74
CA SER A 967 1.52 42.08 -24.59
C SER A 967 1.48 43.54 -25.02
N ASN A 968 1.93 43.88 -26.23
CA ASN A 968 1.82 45.23 -26.81
C ASN A 968 0.58 45.35 -27.71
N ASP A 969 -0.54 44.71 -27.31
CA ASP A 969 -1.79 44.84 -28.03
C ASP A 969 -2.44 46.19 -27.73
N THR A 970 -2.26 47.13 -28.65
CA THR A 970 -2.84 48.46 -28.60
C THR A 970 -4.12 48.59 -29.44
N VAL A 971 -4.53 47.51 -30.12
CA VAL A 971 -5.71 47.48 -31.02
C VAL A 971 -6.97 47.09 -30.26
N ASN A 972 -6.88 46.08 -29.39
CA ASN A 972 -8.02 45.67 -28.56
C ASN A 972 -8.15 46.54 -27.29
N PRO A 973 -9.34 46.53 -26.65
CA PRO A 973 -9.50 47.11 -25.32
C PRO A 973 -8.45 46.58 -24.34
N ARG A 974 -8.04 47.45 -23.42
CA ARG A 974 -7.01 47.15 -22.42
C ARG A 974 -7.24 47.97 -21.17
N TRP A 975 -6.71 47.48 -20.05
CA TRP A 975 -6.61 48.25 -18.83
C TRP A 975 -5.16 48.65 -18.58
N GLY A 976 -4.96 49.92 -18.27
CA GLY A 976 -3.72 50.47 -17.77
C GLY A 976 -4.01 51.60 -16.79
N CYS A 977 -2.99 51.96 -16.01
CA CYS A 977 -3.13 52.88 -14.89
C CYS A 977 -2.36 54.20 -15.03
N TRP A 978 -1.97 54.60 -16.25
CA TRP A 978 -1.17 55.81 -16.46
C TRP A 978 -1.89 57.10 -16.02
N PRO A 979 -1.22 58.06 -15.33
CA PRO A 979 0.22 58.10 -15.03
C PRO A 979 0.62 57.48 -13.68
N ASN A 980 -0.27 56.74 -13.02
CA ASN A 980 -0.01 56.22 -11.68
C ASN A 980 1.00 55.06 -11.70
N THR A 981 2.05 55.18 -10.90
CA THR A 981 3.08 54.16 -10.72
C THR A 981 2.95 53.48 -9.34
N GLY A 982 3.84 52.53 -9.03
CA GLY A 982 3.85 51.83 -7.74
C GLY A 982 2.85 50.66 -7.69
N GLU A 983 2.23 50.45 -6.52
CA GLU A 983 1.27 49.37 -6.31
C GLU A 983 -0.11 49.73 -6.87
N GLN A 984 -0.63 48.89 -7.76
CA GLN A 984 -1.91 49.05 -8.45
C GLN A 984 -2.69 47.74 -8.42
N TRP A 985 -4.01 47.78 -8.60
CA TRP A 985 -4.81 46.57 -8.54
C TRP A 985 -5.99 46.57 -9.48
N VAL A 986 -6.39 45.36 -9.89
CA VAL A 986 -7.65 45.06 -10.55
C VAL A 986 -8.39 44.02 -9.71
N ASP A 987 -9.67 44.22 -9.46
CA ASP A 987 -10.51 43.37 -8.63
C ASP A 987 -11.74 42.88 -9.41
N LEU A 988 -11.95 41.57 -9.37
CA LEU A 988 -13.12 40.89 -9.94
C LEU A 988 -14.11 40.62 -8.80
N THR A 989 -15.32 41.18 -8.88
CA THR A 989 -16.38 40.97 -7.88
C THR A 989 -17.55 40.16 -8.44
N TRP A 990 -17.97 39.11 -7.74
CA TRP A 990 -19.13 38.29 -8.10
C TRP A 990 -20.34 38.57 -7.19
N PRO A 991 -21.58 38.41 -7.69
CA PRO A 991 -22.78 38.56 -6.87
C PRO A 991 -22.96 37.45 -5.82
N SER A 992 -22.26 36.31 -5.99
CA SER A 992 -22.23 35.20 -5.02
C SER A 992 -20.83 34.58 -4.99
N ALA A 993 -20.49 33.93 -3.87
CA ALA A 993 -19.16 33.35 -3.69
C ALA A 993 -18.89 32.27 -4.76
N GLN A 994 -17.77 32.41 -5.44
CA GLN A 994 -17.24 31.42 -6.38
C GLN A 994 -16.16 30.60 -5.69
N THR A 995 -16.15 29.29 -5.88
CA THR A 995 -15.00 28.47 -5.48
C THR A 995 -14.01 28.48 -6.62
N LEU A 996 -12.81 29.02 -6.40
CA LEU A 996 -11.77 29.19 -7.41
C LEU A 996 -10.49 28.46 -6.97
N ASN A 997 -9.76 27.86 -7.90
CA ASN A 997 -8.43 27.28 -7.61
C ASN A 997 -7.36 27.63 -8.66
N ARG A 998 -7.72 28.39 -9.69
CA ARG A 998 -6.82 28.78 -10.77
C ARG A 998 -7.21 30.13 -11.34
N ALA A 999 -6.22 30.95 -11.67
CA ALA A 999 -6.40 32.16 -12.47
C ALA A 999 -5.23 32.37 -13.44
N GLU A 1000 -5.50 33.02 -14.56
CA GLU A 1000 -4.54 33.36 -15.60
C GLU A 1000 -4.55 34.86 -15.83
N VAL A 1001 -3.36 35.49 -15.90
CA VAL A 1001 -3.24 36.94 -16.10
C VAL A 1001 -2.37 37.23 -17.32
N TYR A 1002 -2.85 38.09 -18.22
CA TYR A 1002 -2.11 38.56 -19.39
C TYR A 1002 -1.75 40.04 -19.21
N PHE A 1003 -0.45 40.35 -19.19
CA PHE A 1003 0.03 41.72 -18.95
C PHE A 1003 0.00 42.56 -20.23
N PHE A 1004 -0.35 43.84 -20.07
CA PHE A 1004 -0.22 44.89 -21.08
C PHE A 1004 1.11 45.63 -20.87
N ASP A 1005 1.86 45.83 -21.95
CA ASP A 1005 3.13 46.53 -22.01
C ASP A 1005 3.18 47.27 -23.36
N ASP A 1006 3.11 48.60 -23.35
CA ASP A 1006 3.09 49.45 -24.53
C ASP A 1006 4.50 49.89 -24.99
N GLU A 1007 5.53 49.37 -24.33
CA GLU A 1007 6.94 49.72 -24.50
C GLU A 1007 7.22 51.23 -24.28
N GLN A 1008 6.31 51.92 -23.59
CA GLN A 1008 6.36 53.35 -23.30
C GLN A 1008 5.98 53.63 -21.83
N GLY A 1009 4.76 54.14 -21.60
CA GLY A 1009 4.30 54.60 -20.29
C GLY A 1009 3.81 53.47 -19.39
N ILE A 1010 3.49 52.31 -19.96
CA ILE A 1010 3.02 51.10 -19.29
C ILE A 1010 3.98 49.96 -19.61
N ASP A 1011 4.56 49.36 -18.57
CA ASP A 1011 5.53 48.26 -18.67
C ASP A 1011 5.07 47.06 -17.83
N MET A 1012 5.74 45.93 -18.01
CA MET A 1012 5.58 44.73 -17.19
C MET A 1012 5.73 45.07 -15.69
N PRO A 1013 4.90 44.49 -14.81
CA PRO A 1013 5.05 44.71 -13.37
C PRO A 1013 6.37 44.09 -12.87
N ALA A 1014 6.99 44.72 -11.87
CA ALA A 1014 8.16 44.16 -11.18
C ALA A 1014 7.80 42.93 -10.34
N SER A 1015 6.56 42.87 -9.83
CA SER A 1015 5.99 41.68 -9.22
C SER A 1015 4.46 41.76 -9.21
N TRP A 1016 3.79 40.62 -9.03
CA TRP A 1016 2.35 40.57 -8.88
C TRP A 1016 1.92 39.40 -7.99
N LYS A 1017 0.69 39.47 -7.47
CA LYS A 1017 0.07 38.36 -6.75
C LYS A 1017 -1.46 38.38 -6.82
N LEU A 1018 -2.07 37.25 -6.45
CA LEU A 1018 -3.52 37.10 -6.34
C LEU A 1018 -3.95 37.13 -4.88
N GLN A 1019 -5.05 37.83 -4.61
CA GLN A 1019 -5.63 37.95 -3.28
C GLN A 1019 -7.13 37.67 -3.32
N SER A 1020 -7.63 36.93 -2.35
CA SER A 1020 -9.05 36.65 -2.17
C SER A 1020 -9.63 37.50 -1.03
N TRP A 1021 -10.92 37.79 -1.09
CA TRP A 1021 -11.63 38.47 -0.02
C TRP A 1021 -12.15 37.45 1.01
N ASN A 1022 -11.68 37.56 2.25
CA ASN A 1022 -12.09 36.65 3.33
C ASN A 1022 -13.36 37.09 4.09
N GLY A 1023 -14.05 38.13 3.61
CA GLY A 1023 -15.19 38.75 4.27
C GLY A 1023 -14.87 40.12 4.91
N SER A 1024 -13.62 40.35 5.31
CA SER A 1024 -13.19 41.61 5.96
C SER A 1024 -11.94 42.25 5.37
N ALA A 1025 -11.07 41.47 4.72
CA ALA A 1025 -9.82 41.95 4.13
C ALA A 1025 -9.42 41.10 2.91
N TYR A 1026 -8.54 41.66 2.09
CA TYR A 1026 -7.83 40.89 1.07
C TYR A 1026 -6.69 40.13 1.72
N VAL A 1027 -6.62 38.83 1.43
CA VAL A 1027 -5.54 37.93 1.84
C VAL A 1027 -4.98 37.22 0.62
N ASP A 1028 -3.68 36.98 0.60
CA ASP A 1028 -3.03 36.24 -0.49
C ASP A 1028 -3.69 34.85 -0.65
N VAL A 1029 -3.91 34.42 -1.89
CA VAL A 1029 -4.57 33.13 -2.13
C VAL A 1029 -3.70 31.99 -1.57
N PRO A 1030 -4.27 31.06 -0.78
CA PRO A 1030 -3.51 30.03 -0.10
C PRO A 1030 -2.89 29.05 -1.10
N GLY A 1031 -1.64 28.63 -0.87
CA GLY A 1031 -0.98 27.62 -1.70
C GLY A 1031 -0.76 28.03 -3.16
N ALA A 1032 -0.62 29.34 -3.43
CA ALA A 1032 -0.34 29.83 -4.77
C ALA A 1032 0.92 29.18 -5.37
N SER A 1033 0.83 28.78 -6.64
CA SER A 1033 2.01 28.51 -7.46
C SER A 1033 2.79 29.79 -7.70
N GLY A 1034 4.00 29.70 -8.26
CA GLY A 1034 4.81 30.87 -8.57
C GLY A 1034 4.12 31.87 -9.50
N TYR A 1035 4.38 33.16 -9.27
CA TYR A 1035 3.88 34.28 -10.07
C TYR A 1035 4.89 34.64 -11.17
N THR A 1036 4.70 34.11 -12.38
CA THR A 1036 5.61 34.37 -13.52
C THR A 1036 5.36 35.75 -14.14
N LEU A 1037 6.39 36.30 -14.80
CA LEU A 1037 6.35 37.57 -15.53
C LEU A 1037 6.69 37.37 -17.02
N THR A 1038 6.01 36.41 -17.66
CA THR A 1038 6.24 36.09 -19.07
C THR A 1038 5.46 37.06 -19.95
N LYS A 1039 6.19 37.85 -20.75
CA LYS A 1039 5.62 38.70 -21.81
C LYS A 1039 5.04 37.84 -22.95
N ASN A 1040 3.99 38.31 -23.62
CA ASN A 1040 3.30 37.63 -24.73
C ASN A 1040 2.68 36.25 -24.36
N ALA A 1041 2.25 36.06 -23.12
CA ALA A 1041 1.58 34.84 -22.68
C ALA A 1041 0.69 35.08 -21.45
N PHE A 1042 -0.24 34.14 -21.20
CA PHE A 1042 -0.90 34.05 -19.90
C PHE A 1042 0.05 33.56 -18.82
N ASN A 1043 0.07 34.27 -17.71
CA ASN A 1043 0.76 33.89 -16.49
C ASN A 1043 -0.24 33.17 -15.59
N ASN A 1044 -0.12 31.84 -15.52
CA ASN A 1044 -1.05 30.96 -14.83
C ASN A 1044 -0.64 30.76 -13.36
N VAL A 1045 -1.61 30.90 -12.46
CA VAL A 1045 -1.43 30.66 -11.03
C VAL A 1045 -2.52 29.71 -10.54
N THR A 1046 -2.11 28.58 -9.99
CA THR A 1046 -2.99 27.68 -9.25
C THR A 1046 -2.87 27.94 -7.75
N PHE A 1047 -3.92 27.68 -6.99
CA PHE A 1047 -3.95 27.88 -5.54
C PHE A 1047 -4.93 26.90 -4.90
N THR A 1048 -4.85 26.71 -3.58
CA THR A 1048 -5.83 25.91 -2.83
C THR A 1048 -7.23 26.46 -3.07
N ALA A 1049 -8.19 25.57 -3.37
CA ALA A 1049 -9.57 25.95 -3.67
C ALA A 1049 -10.12 26.91 -2.60
N THR A 1050 -10.48 28.11 -3.04
CA THR A 1050 -10.86 29.24 -2.20
C THR A 1050 -12.24 29.73 -2.61
N SER A 1051 -13.20 29.66 -1.68
CA SER A 1051 -14.53 30.25 -1.87
C SER A 1051 -14.48 31.75 -1.55
N THR A 1052 -14.70 32.61 -2.53
CA THR A 1052 -14.60 34.07 -2.38
C THR A 1052 -15.61 34.80 -3.26
N THR A 1053 -16.07 35.97 -2.83
CA THR A 1053 -16.87 36.89 -3.67
C THR A 1053 -16.00 37.87 -4.46
N ARG A 1054 -14.70 37.97 -4.15
CA ARG A 1054 -13.78 38.89 -4.82
C ARG A 1054 -12.38 38.30 -5.01
N LEU A 1055 -11.77 38.55 -6.16
CA LEU A 1055 -10.41 38.16 -6.48
C LEU A 1055 -9.66 39.38 -7.04
N ARG A 1056 -8.56 39.74 -6.38
CA ARG A 1056 -7.73 40.89 -6.71
C ARG A 1056 -6.39 40.46 -7.30
N VAL A 1057 -6.07 41.00 -8.46
CA VAL A 1057 -4.71 41.01 -9.03
C VAL A 1057 -4.00 42.25 -8.49
N LEU A 1058 -3.01 42.05 -7.62
CA LEU A 1058 -2.18 43.12 -7.08
C LEU A 1058 -0.88 43.18 -7.89
N LEU A 1059 -0.61 44.32 -8.50
CA LEU A 1059 0.53 44.58 -9.39
C LEU A 1059 1.45 45.60 -8.73
N THR A 1060 2.76 45.37 -8.75
CA THR A 1060 3.75 46.36 -8.30
C THR A 1060 4.59 46.77 -9.49
N GLY A 1061 4.51 48.05 -9.90
CA GLY A 1061 5.35 48.61 -10.96
C GLY A 1061 6.84 48.70 -10.56
N ASN A 1062 7.70 48.97 -11.54
CA ASN A 1062 9.16 49.10 -11.35
C ASN A 1062 9.59 50.43 -10.68
N GLY A 1063 8.64 51.30 -10.33
CA GLY A 1063 8.85 52.60 -9.72
C GLY A 1063 8.85 53.78 -10.71
N SER A 1064 9.05 53.53 -12.01
CA SER A 1064 9.07 54.55 -13.06
C SER A 1064 7.93 54.45 -14.07
N ASN A 1065 7.41 53.25 -14.33
CA ASN A 1065 6.36 52.99 -15.32
C ASN A 1065 5.04 52.60 -14.64
N SER A 1066 3.93 52.85 -15.35
CA SER A 1066 2.61 52.33 -14.98
C SER A 1066 2.51 50.84 -15.34
N VAL A 1067 1.47 50.16 -14.89
CA VAL A 1067 1.22 48.73 -15.18
C VAL A 1067 -0.14 48.55 -15.87
N GLY A 1068 -0.31 47.44 -16.57
CA GLY A 1068 -1.56 47.14 -17.29
C GLY A 1068 -1.83 45.66 -17.48
N LEU A 1069 -3.08 45.36 -17.81
CA LEU A 1069 -3.62 44.02 -18.05
C LEU A 1069 -4.46 44.01 -19.33
N LEU A 1070 -4.33 42.94 -20.09
CA LEU A 1070 -5.16 42.65 -21.27
C LEU A 1070 -6.29 41.68 -20.95
N GLU A 1071 -6.08 40.70 -20.05
CA GLU A 1071 -7.09 39.69 -19.73
C GLU A 1071 -6.78 39.02 -18.39
N VAL A 1072 -7.82 38.69 -17.63
CA VAL A 1072 -7.79 37.92 -16.38
C VAL A 1072 -8.84 36.82 -16.48
N ARG A 1073 -8.41 35.58 -16.29
CA ARG A 1073 -9.31 34.42 -16.26
C ARG A 1073 -9.30 33.77 -14.89
N ALA A 1074 -10.45 33.29 -14.44
CA ALA A 1074 -10.60 32.62 -13.15
C ALA A 1074 -11.45 31.36 -13.30
N TYR A 1075 -11.03 30.24 -12.68
CA TYR A 1075 -11.65 28.93 -12.90
C TYR A 1075 -11.97 28.23 -11.58
N ALA A 1076 -13.07 27.47 -11.62
CA ALA A 1076 -13.46 26.55 -10.55
C ALA A 1076 -12.61 25.26 -10.53
N PRO A 1077 -12.58 24.54 -9.38
CA PRO A 1077 -11.79 23.34 -9.19
C PRO A 1077 -12.00 22.18 -10.16
#